data_AF-A0AAE1H3Y2-F1
#
_entry.id   AF-A0AAE1H3Y2-F1
#
_cell.length_a   1.000
_cell.length_b   1.000
_cell.length_c   1.000
_cell.angle_alpha   90.00
_cell.angle_beta   90.00
_cell.angle_gamma   90.00
#
_symmetry.space_group_name_H-M   'P 1'
#
loop_
_entity.id
_entity.type
_entity.pdbx_description
1 polymer ?
#
loop_
_entity_poly.entity_id
_entity_poly.type
_entity_poly.pdbx_seq_one_letter_code
_entity_poly.pdbx_strand_id
1 'polypeptide(L)'
;RQNGVGVARENYSRRSDPTRLARGACERGELHFVWARTAAPQQRWWRQDLRRPPPRPPPPRPPPPPATSRPGPAMRTLLPPLLLAVAMTLGVQHAVHARPDGSPLSSLYHQYLELEDDVAEHDHRESARPTRSTEADQQEQTSAYWRRSGLSRVRAKLQEQPIRSRAKNVILFLGDGMSIPTLTAARIQHGGESSALTFERFPYSGLSKTYCVDSQVADSACSSTAYLSGVKANLGTIGVTAAVARSDCKASQRPENQVDSILRWAQDAGKLTGIVTTTRVTHASPSGTYAHAATRDWESDKDVRKDKVDPEECPDIARQLVTGETGRRINVILGGGRREFRSSKVRDEEGEKGHRKDGRDLIEEWRQEKKARGRNATYVWDRRGLLDVQPDATDYLLGLFEASHMEYHMAADPDTEPTLSEMVRTAIRVLGKGDKGFFLFVEGGKIDLAHHKARARRALDETVEFAKAVQAAQELTSVQDTLTVVTADHAHTMSISGYPTRGNDILGIAGTSNVDQKPFTTINYANGPGYKRPSKTGARYDLSSDDMANDKYAYPGVFPRETETHGGDDVAVFAIGPWAHLLTGSFEQNIIPYVMGYAACIGPQAAEEGFCPDPTPAPAPAPALARARSGEKGLATRAQQDPVVPEATAPGAADAHLPGEAWLWPGEEVASTLPADAEQLGANKMSAPPAPAAAPEAETSTVTQEAANKPSRRRQRTRGET
;
A
#
# COMPACT_ATOMS: atom_id res chain seq x y z
N ARG A 1 -47.92 40.23 41.94
CA ARG A 1 -46.83 41.19 42.20
C ARG A 1 -45.76 40.87 41.14
N GLN A 2 -45.75 41.51 39.96
CA GLN A 2 -45.14 42.83 39.66
C GLN A 2 -43.62 42.84 39.99
N ASN A 3 -42.67 43.14 39.09
CA ASN A 3 -42.66 43.67 37.70
C ASN A 3 -41.65 42.86 36.82
N GLY A 4 -41.71 42.79 35.48
CA GLY A 4 -41.40 43.83 34.47
C GLY A 4 -39.87 43.96 34.30
N VAL A 5 -39.22 43.78 33.13
CA VAL A 5 -39.48 44.25 31.74
C VAL A 5 -38.92 43.23 30.71
N GLY A 6 -39.66 42.89 29.64
CA GLY A 6 -39.36 43.19 28.20
C GLY A 6 -38.05 42.60 27.63
N VAL A 7 -38.00 41.88 26.49
CA VAL A 7 -38.69 42.08 25.20
C VAL A 7 -38.97 40.76 24.44
N ALA A 8 -40.18 40.67 23.85
CA ALA A 8 -40.67 39.85 22.73
C ALA A 8 -40.08 38.47 22.36
N ARG A 9 -40.91 37.43 22.54
CA ARG A 9 -41.14 36.34 21.56
C ARG A 9 -42.62 36.38 21.16
N GLU A 10 -42.96 36.05 19.91
CA GLU A 10 -43.72 34.82 19.61
C GLU A 10 -43.95 34.53 18.12
N ASN A 11 -44.31 33.28 17.85
CA ASN A 11 -44.55 32.67 16.54
C ASN A 11 -45.79 33.24 15.83
N TYR A 12 -45.88 33.05 14.51
CA TYR A 12 -47.16 32.66 13.90
C TYR A 12 -46.94 31.72 12.70
N SER A 13 -47.77 30.68 12.62
CA SER A 13 -47.89 29.82 11.43
C SER A 13 -48.88 30.42 10.44
N ARG A 14 -48.81 30.03 9.15
CA ARG A 14 -50.00 29.99 8.28
C ARG A 14 -49.80 29.08 7.07
N ARG A 15 -50.82 28.26 6.82
CA ARG A 15 -51.09 27.60 5.53
C ARG A 15 -51.65 28.64 4.55
N SER A 16 -51.48 28.41 3.26
CA SER A 16 -52.50 28.76 2.27
C SER A 16 -52.43 27.82 1.06
N ASP A 17 -53.60 27.30 0.69
CA ASP A 17 -53.90 26.57 -0.54
C ASP A 17 -53.93 27.54 -1.75
N PRO A 18 -54.02 27.06 -3.00
CA PRO A 18 -55.32 27.24 -3.64
C PRO A 18 -55.77 26.09 -4.56
N THR A 19 -57.08 25.85 -4.55
CA THR A 19 -57.76 24.91 -5.45
C THR A 19 -58.86 25.57 -6.30
N ARG A 20 -59.02 25.04 -7.53
CA ARG A 20 -60.20 25.06 -8.44
C ARG A 20 -60.62 26.35 -9.17
N LEU A 21 -60.80 26.23 -10.49
CA LEU A 21 -62.10 26.16 -11.24
C LEU A 21 -61.79 25.93 -12.75
N ALA A 22 -62.71 25.52 -13.64
CA ALA A 22 -63.45 24.24 -13.74
C ALA A 22 -64.04 24.07 -15.17
N ARG A 23 -64.27 22.82 -15.62
CA ARG A 23 -64.99 22.40 -16.87
C ARG A 23 -64.25 22.70 -18.19
N GLY A 24 -64.34 21.89 -19.25
CA GLY A 24 -64.99 20.57 -19.41
C GLY A 24 -64.98 20.08 -20.87
N ALA A 25 -65.59 18.91 -21.12
CA ALA A 25 -65.86 18.25 -22.41
C ALA A 25 -64.70 17.58 -23.17
N CYS A 26 -64.90 16.29 -23.49
CA CYS A 26 -64.20 15.57 -24.54
C CYS A 26 -64.67 16.03 -25.93
N GLU A 27 -63.86 15.86 -26.97
CA GLU A 27 -64.23 14.91 -28.03
C GLU A 27 -63.05 14.42 -28.90
N ARG A 28 -63.37 13.51 -29.83
CA ARG A 28 -62.48 12.58 -30.54
C ARG A 28 -61.83 13.20 -31.79
N GLY A 29 -60.73 12.62 -32.23
CA GLY A 29 -60.11 12.94 -33.52
C GLY A 29 -58.82 12.16 -33.76
N GLU A 30 -58.93 10.90 -34.18
CA GLU A 30 -57.79 10.17 -34.75
C GLU A 30 -57.34 10.82 -36.07
N LEU A 31 -56.06 10.72 -36.41
CA LEU A 31 -55.65 10.18 -37.72
C LEU A 31 -54.18 9.75 -37.71
N HIS A 32 -53.91 8.65 -38.40
CA HIS A 32 -52.63 7.93 -38.45
C HIS A 32 -51.70 8.41 -39.59
N PHE A 33 -50.51 7.78 -39.64
CA PHE A 33 -49.61 7.61 -40.81
C PHE A 33 -48.70 8.81 -41.19
N VAL A 34 -47.44 8.62 -41.62
CA VAL A 34 -46.45 7.53 -41.37
C VAL A 34 -45.03 8.03 -41.72
N TRP A 35 -44.01 7.20 -41.44
CA TRP A 35 -42.60 7.31 -41.86
C TRP A 35 -42.29 8.08 -43.17
N ALA A 36 -41.15 8.79 -43.20
CA ALA A 36 -39.92 8.24 -43.82
C ALA A 36 -38.63 9.09 -43.65
N ARG A 37 -37.64 8.44 -43.01
CA ARG A 37 -36.18 8.37 -43.29
C ARG A 37 -35.43 9.40 -44.16
N THR A 38 -34.16 9.59 -43.72
CA THR A 38 -32.91 9.85 -44.49
C THR A 38 -32.74 11.18 -45.24
N ALA A 39 -31.80 12.02 -44.77
CA ALA A 39 -30.45 12.10 -45.33
C ALA A 39 -29.55 13.08 -44.54
N ALA A 40 -28.24 12.79 -44.52
CA ALA A 40 -27.16 13.71 -44.16
C ALA A 40 -26.06 13.55 -45.24
N PRO A 41 -24.99 14.37 -45.27
CA PRO A 41 -24.80 15.73 -44.76
C PRO A 41 -24.37 16.71 -45.89
N GLN A 42 -24.29 18.02 -45.62
CA GLN A 42 -23.33 18.91 -46.31
C GLN A 42 -22.72 19.94 -45.35
N GLN A 43 -21.39 19.99 -45.33
CA GLN A 43 -20.64 21.09 -44.72
C GLN A 43 -20.55 22.27 -45.69
N ARG A 44 -20.87 23.49 -45.24
CA ARG A 44 -20.19 24.70 -45.71
C ARG A 44 -19.95 25.71 -44.58
N TRP A 45 -18.67 25.90 -44.28
CA TRP A 45 -17.98 27.18 -44.08
C TRP A 45 -18.79 28.37 -43.57
N TRP A 46 -18.50 28.79 -42.33
CA TRP A 46 -18.60 30.18 -41.91
C TRP A 46 -17.25 30.67 -41.38
N ARG A 47 -16.73 31.74 -41.99
CA ARG A 47 -15.70 32.58 -41.36
C ARG A 47 -16.39 33.44 -40.30
N GLN A 48 -15.78 33.60 -39.13
CA GLN A 48 -16.12 34.67 -38.19
C GLN A 48 -14.86 35.42 -37.78
N ASP A 49 -14.99 36.74 -37.67
CA ASP A 49 -13.88 37.66 -37.45
C ASP A 49 -13.30 37.59 -36.05
N LEU A 50 -11.98 37.47 -35.98
CA LEU A 50 -11.20 37.59 -34.75
C LEU A 50 -11.13 39.06 -34.30
N ARG A 51 -12.01 39.48 -33.39
CA ARG A 51 -11.81 40.72 -32.63
C ARG A 51 -10.77 40.48 -31.53
N ARG A 52 -9.61 41.13 -31.64
CA ARG A 52 -8.52 41.07 -30.64
C ARG A 52 -8.98 41.72 -29.31
N PRO A 53 -8.64 41.14 -28.14
CA PRO A 53 -8.75 41.84 -26.86
C PRO A 53 -7.66 42.93 -26.73
N PRO A 54 -7.88 43.97 -25.90
CA PRO A 54 -6.87 45.02 -25.66
C PRO A 54 -5.65 44.48 -24.89
N PRO A 55 -4.47 45.13 -25.03
CA PRO A 55 -3.25 44.68 -24.37
C PRO A 55 -3.31 44.86 -22.84
N ARG A 56 -2.73 43.88 -22.11
CA ARG A 56 -2.55 43.98 -20.66
C ARG A 56 -1.48 45.05 -20.31
N PRO A 57 -1.63 45.78 -19.19
CA PRO A 57 -0.58 46.68 -18.71
C PRO A 57 0.67 45.89 -18.28
N PRO A 58 1.88 46.48 -18.37
CA PRO A 58 3.11 45.81 -17.97
C PRO A 58 3.19 45.61 -16.45
N PRO A 59 3.94 44.59 -15.97
CA PRO A 59 4.12 44.34 -14.54
C PRO A 59 4.93 45.48 -13.86
N PRO A 60 4.70 45.73 -12.56
CA PRO A 60 5.48 46.71 -11.80
C PRO A 60 6.96 46.32 -11.73
N ARG A 61 7.85 47.32 -11.75
CA ARG A 61 9.30 47.10 -11.63
C ARG A 61 9.67 46.57 -10.23
N PRO A 62 10.67 45.69 -10.11
CA PRO A 62 11.20 45.27 -8.82
C PRO A 62 11.82 46.47 -8.07
N PRO A 63 11.81 46.48 -6.73
CA PRO A 63 12.44 47.53 -5.93
C PRO A 63 13.97 47.53 -6.11
N PRO A 64 14.64 48.69 -5.99
CA PRO A 64 16.10 48.76 -6.05
C PRO A 64 16.74 48.08 -4.83
N PRO A 65 17.97 47.53 -4.97
CA PRO A 65 18.70 46.95 -3.84
C PRO A 65 19.06 48.04 -2.81
N PRO A 66 19.18 47.68 -1.51
CA PRO A 66 19.51 48.64 -0.46
C PRO A 66 20.91 49.21 -0.64
N ALA A 67 21.05 50.51 -0.40
CA ALA A 67 22.30 51.24 -0.53
C ALA A 67 23.32 50.80 0.54
N THR A 68 24.49 50.33 0.11
CA THR A 68 25.62 50.05 1.00
C THR A 68 26.38 51.34 1.32
N SER A 69 26.41 51.71 2.60
CA SER A 69 27.18 52.85 3.09
C SER A 69 28.68 52.54 3.05
N ARG A 70 29.45 53.39 2.37
CA ARG A 70 30.91 53.45 2.54
C ARG A 70 31.25 54.09 3.89
N PRO A 71 32.41 53.71 4.44
CA PRO A 71 33.35 54.73 4.88
C PRO A 71 34.75 54.56 4.23
N GLY A 72 35.53 55.62 4.28
CA GLY A 72 36.97 55.69 4.00
C GLY A 72 37.46 57.10 4.39
N PRO A 73 38.71 57.52 4.11
CA PRO A 73 39.91 56.78 3.65
C PRO A 73 41.04 56.93 4.73
N ALA A 74 42.37 56.87 4.54
CA ALA A 74 43.29 56.47 3.47
C ALA A 74 44.70 56.22 4.06
N MET A 75 45.46 55.22 3.57
CA MET A 75 46.94 55.23 3.45
C MET A 75 47.34 54.08 2.49
N ARG A 76 47.85 54.33 1.28
CA ARG A 76 49.28 54.57 0.91
C ARG A 76 50.21 53.43 1.38
N THR A 77 51.05 52.75 0.59
CA THR A 77 51.38 52.64 -0.86
C THR A 77 52.67 51.79 -0.90
N LEU A 78 52.83 50.82 -1.82
CA LEU A 78 54.04 50.56 -2.66
C LEU A 78 54.08 49.14 -3.29
N LEU A 79 54.51 49.09 -4.56
CA LEU A 79 54.94 47.94 -5.38
C LEU A 79 56.47 47.69 -5.20
N PRO A 80 57.18 46.65 -5.73
CA PRO A 80 57.10 46.07 -7.11
C PRO A 80 57.40 44.51 -7.20
N PRO A 81 57.99 43.92 -8.28
CA PRO A 81 57.26 43.46 -9.48
C PRO A 81 57.62 42.05 -10.06
N LEU A 82 56.87 41.64 -11.11
CA LEU A 82 57.19 40.78 -12.29
C LEU A 82 58.14 39.54 -12.22
N LEU A 83 57.70 38.44 -12.89
CA LEU A 83 58.49 37.79 -13.95
C LEU A 83 57.64 36.89 -14.91
N LEU A 84 57.98 36.96 -16.21
CA LEU A 84 57.65 36.04 -17.32
C LEU A 84 58.47 34.72 -17.19
N ALA A 85 58.34 33.63 -17.95
CA ALA A 85 57.42 33.06 -18.96
C ALA A 85 57.67 31.52 -18.95
N VAL A 86 56.97 30.62 -19.66
CA VAL A 86 57.16 30.24 -21.09
C VAL A 86 56.20 29.07 -21.36
N ALA A 87 55.68 28.96 -22.58
CA ALA A 87 54.92 27.78 -23.04
C ALA A 87 55.80 26.87 -23.92
N MET A 88 55.58 25.55 -23.86
CA MET A 88 55.78 24.67 -25.02
C MET A 88 54.77 23.51 -25.04
N THR A 89 54.24 23.28 -26.22
CA THR A 89 53.33 22.18 -26.59
C THR A 89 54.11 20.94 -27.00
N LEU A 90 53.59 19.76 -26.68
CA LEU A 90 53.68 18.58 -27.56
C LEU A 90 52.55 17.61 -27.19
N GLY A 91 51.82 17.13 -28.19
CA GLY A 91 50.84 16.06 -28.02
C GLY A 91 51.05 15.00 -29.09
N VAL A 92 50.88 13.73 -28.73
CA VAL A 92 50.67 12.61 -29.67
C VAL A 92 49.60 11.68 -29.09
N GLN A 93 48.80 11.11 -29.98
CA GLN A 93 47.63 10.26 -29.71
C GLN A 93 47.97 8.76 -29.53
N HIS A 94 46.93 8.01 -29.16
CA HIS A 94 46.60 6.61 -29.51
C HIS A 94 46.89 5.45 -28.54
N ALA A 95 45.98 4.46 -28.69
CA ALA A 95 46.06 3.05 -28.30
C ALA A 95 45.71 2.64 -26.85
N VAL A 96 44.39 2.55 -26.62
CA VAL A 96 43.69 1.32 -26.19
C VAL A 96 44.59 0.18 -25.66
N HIS A 97 44.42 -0.16 -24.39
CA HIS A 97 44.38 -1.55 -23.93
C HIS A 97 43.36 -1.71 -22.81
N ALA A 98 42.39 -2.60 -23.01
CA ALA A 98 41.38 -2.92 -22.01
C ALA A 98 41.93 -3.92 -20.98
N ARG A 99 41.46 -3.81 -19.73
CA ARG A 99 41.34 -4.95 -18.82
C ARG A 99 39.97 -4.94 -18.13
N PRO A 100 39.42 -6.11 -17.73
CA PRO A 100 38.00 -6.25 -17.48
C PRO A 100 37.69 -6.68 -16.04
N ASP A 101 37.23 -5.75 -15.21
CA ASP A 101 36.67 -6.02 -13.89
C ASP A 101 35.48 -5.09 -13.59
N GLY A 102 34.48 -5.16 -14.48
CA GLY A 102 33.14 -4.64 -14.23
C GLY A 102 32.47 -5.36 -13.07
N SER A 103 32.74 -4.91 -11.84
CA SER A 103 32.02 -5.29 -10.63
C SER A 103 30.66 -4.56 -10.60
N PRO A 104 29.52 -5.26 -10.41
CA PRO A 104 28.21 -4.63 -10.58
C PRO A 104 27.77 -3.75 -9.41
N LEU A 105 26.84 -2.83 -9.71
CA LEU A 105 26.08 -1.98 -8.78
C LEU A 105 25.30 -2.72 -7.66
N SER A 106 25.37 -4.06 -7.61
CA SER A 106 24.83 -4.89 -6.53
C SER A 106 25.52 -4.64 -5.18
N SER A 107 26.83 -4.34 -5.18
CA SER A 107 27.59 -4.13 -3.94
C SER A 107 27.13 -2.91 -3.15
N LEU A 108 26.80 -1.81 -3.82
CA LEU A 108 26.32 -0.58 -3.16
C LEU A 108 24.92 -0.70 -2.56
N TYR A 109 24.12 -1.71 -2.96
CA TYR A 109 22.82 -1.98 -2.35
C TYR A 109 22.96 -2.84 -1.09
N HIS A 110 23.85 -3.84 -1.09
CA HIS A 110 24.14 -4.66 0.08
C HIS A 110 24.91 -3.91 1.18
N GLN A 111 25.87 -3.05 0.80
CA GLN A 111 26.64 -2.25 1.77
C GLN A 111 25.80 -1.19 2.51
N TYR A 112 24.55 -0.97 2.08
CA TYR A 112 23.54 -0.16 2.78
C TYR A 112 22.54 -0.98 3.62
N LEU A 113 22.58 -2.32 3.54
CA LEU A 113 21.80 -3.23 4.40
C LEU A 113 22.63 -3.71 5.61
N GLU A 114 23.94 -3.90 5.44
CA GLU A 114 24.88 -4.35 6.50
C GLU A 114 25.08 -3.35 7.66
N LEU A 115 24.31 -2.25 7.72
CA LEU A 115 24.28 -1.28 8.82
C LEU A 115 23.01 -1.35 9.69
N GLU A 116 22.07 -2.25 9.39
CA GLU A 116 20.77 -2.36 10.09
C GLU A 116 20.42 -3.81 10.58
N ASP A 117 21.34 -4.78 10.47
CA ASP A 117 21.17 -6.20 10.84
C ASP A 117 21.24 -6.47 12.38
N ASP A 118 20.64 -5.60 13.20
CA ASP A 118 20.66 -5.70 14.68
C ASP A 118 19.26 -5.53 15.32
N VAL A 119 18.21 -5.99 14.63
CA VAL A 119 16.82 -6.01 15.14
C VAL A 119 16.20 -7.41 15.00
N ALA A 120 16.62 -8.32 15.87
CA ALA A 120 15.97 -9.62 16.09
C ALA A 120 15.09 -9.59 17.35
N GLU A 121 13.87 -10.14 17.21
CA GLU A 121 12.89 -10.53 18.25
C GLU A 121 13.03 -9.91 19.64
N HIS A 122 12.13 -8.99 19.99
CA HIS A 122 11.87 -8.60 21.38
C HIS A 122 10.46 -8.98 21.82
N ASP A 123 10.42 -10.07 22.61
CA ASP A 123 9.28 -10.56 23.36
C ASP A 123 8.70 -9.48 24.30
N HIS A 124 7.39 -9.49 24.49
CA HIS A 124 6.67 -8.44 25.22
C HIS A 124 6.86 -8.56 26.74
N ARG A 125 7.91 -7.90 27.27
CA ARG A 125 8.00 -7.57 28.70
C ARG A 125 8.29 -6.10 28.99
N GLU A 126 7.38 -5.54 29.77
CA GLU A 126 7.37 -4.16 30.26
C GLU A 126 8.57 -3.88 31.19
N SER A 127 9.56 -3.12 30.72
CA SER A 127 10.56 -2.49 31.61
C SER A 127 11.23 -1.23 31.00
N ALA A 128 11.74 -0.38 31.89
CA ALA A 128 12.26 0.98 31.69
C ALA A 128 12.95 1.35 30.36
N ARG A 129 12.58 2.53 29.81
CA ARG A 129 13.29 3.18 28.68
C ARG A 129 14.77 3.44 29.02
N PRO A 130 15.75 2.93 28.24
CA PRO A 130 17.16 3.26 28.45
C PRO A 130 17.50 4.63 27.84
N THR A 131 17.86 5.60 28.67
CA THR A 131 18.43 6.89 28.23
C THR A 131 19.91 6.74 27.86
N ARG A 132 20.18 6.05 26.75
CA ARG A 132 21.49 6.09 26.07
C ARG A 132 21.32 6.72 24.70
N SER A 133 21.86 7.93 24.52
CA SER A 133 22.13 8.44 23.18
C SER A 133 23.10 7.47 22.50
N THR A 134 22.69 6.91 21.37
CA THR A 134 23.55 6.07 20.54
C THR A 134 24.74 6.88 20.01
N GLU A 135 25.78 6.21 19.51
CA GLU A 135 26.85 6.93 18.80
C GLU A 135 26.32 7.66 17.55
N ALA A 136 25.25 7.15 16.92
CA ALA A 136 24.55 7.84 15.84
C ALA A 136 23.96 9.17 16.31
N ASP A 137 23.27 9.21 17.47
CA ASP A 137 22.72 10.43 18.07
C ASP A 137 23.81 11.46 18.42
N GLN A 138 25.04 11.02 18.71
CA GLN A 138 26.18 11.91 18.93
C GLN A 138 26.74 12.45 17.60
N GLN A 139 26.81 11.61 16.55
CA GLN A 139 27.24 12.06 15.22
C GLN A 139 26.27 13.09 14.61
N GLU A 140 24.95 12.91 14.80
CA GLU A 140 23.90 13.84 14.35
C GLU A 140 24.05 15.26 14.91
N GLN A 141 24.78 15.46 16.01
CA GLN A 141 25.08 16.80 16.54
C GLN A 141 26.09 17.58 15.68
N THR A 142 26.74 16.93 14.71
CA THR A 142 27.82 17.51 13.91
C THR A 142 27.38 17.91 12.50
N SER A 143 27.86 19.07 12.01
CA SER A 143 27.66 19.42 10.59
C SER A 143 28.35 18.45 9.61
N ALA A 144 29.33 17.67 10.10
CA ALA A 144 30.06 16.69 9.31
C ALA A 144 29.17 15.49 8.95
N TYR A 145 28.37 14.97 9.89
CA TYR A 145 27.40 13.90 9.65
C TYR A 145 26.39 14.29 8.57
N TRP A 146 25.70 15.43 8.75
CA TRP A 146 24.68 15.89 7.80
C TRP A 146 25.26 16.22 6.42
N ARG A 147 26.46 16.82 6.36
CA ARG A 147 27.17 17.05 5.09
C ARG A 147 27.52 15.73 4.39
N ARG A 148 27.97 14.71 5.13
CA ARG A 148 28.28 13.37 4.60
C ARG A 148 27.03 12.67 4.07
N SER A 149 25.94 12.69 4.84
CA SER A 149 24.63 12.13 4.45
C SER A 149 24.11 12.79 3.17
N GLY A 150 24.01 14.13 3.15
CA GLY A 150 23.54 14.89 1.99
C GLY A 150 24.42 14.69 0.74
N LEU A 151 25.74 14.74 0.87
CA LEU A 151 26.65 14.48 -0.26
C LEU A 151 26.59 13.03 -0.75
N SER A 152 26.36 12.04 0.13
CA SER A 152 26.14 10.66 -0.29
C SER A 152 24.87 10.54 -1.12
N ARG A 153 23.76 11.13 -0.67
CA ARG A 153 22.49 11.10 -1.41
C ARG A 153 22.60 11.80 -2.77
N VAL A 154 23.33 12.92 -2.86
CA VAL A 154 23.62 13.59 -4.14
C VAL A 154 24.43 12.69 -5.08
N ARG A 155 25.49 12.03 -4.59
CA ARG A 155 26.30 11.10 -5.41
C ARG A 155 25.48 9.92 -5.91
N ALA A 156 24.68 9.29 -5.04
CA ALA A 156 23.77 8.22 -5.43
C ALA A 156 22.78 8.68 -6.52
N LYS A 157 22.21 9.88 -6.38
CA LYS A 157 21.29 10.45 -7.38
C LYS A 157 21.97 10.79 -8.72
N LEU A 158 23.24 11.17 -8.72
CA LEU A 158 24.01 11.41 -9.95
C LEU A 158 24.38 10.10 -10.69
N GLN A 159 24.39 8.96 -9.99
CA GLN A 159 24.64 7.64 -10.56
C GLN A 159 23.36 6.94 -11.05
N GLU A 160 22.20 7.38 -10.60
CA GLU A 160 20.90 6.78 -10.89
C GLU A 160 20.56 6.86 -12.39
N GLN A 161 20.37 5.70 -13.04
CA GLN A 161 20.03 5.62 -14.45
C GLN A 161 18.57 5.19 -14.65
N PRO A 162 17.79 5.88 -15.50
CA PRO A 162 16.44 5.44 -15.86
C PRO A 162 16.44 4.10 -16.59
N ILE A 163 15.74 3.11 -16.03
CA ILE A 163 15.46 1.85 -16.71
C ILE A 163 14.42 2.11 -17.81
N ARG A 164 14.76 1.79 -19.07
CA ARG A 164 13.93 2.04 -20.27
C ARG A 164 13.56 0.76 -21.04
N SER A 165 13.83 -0.41 -20.48
CA SER A 165 13.29 -1.69 -20.97
C SER A 165 11.75 -1.68 -20.95
N ARG A 166 11.13 -2.63 -21.66
CA ARG A 166 9.70 -2.89 -21.49
C ARG A 166 9.46 -3.68 -20.19
N ALA A 167 8.47 -3.26 -19.39
CA ALA A 167 8.04 -4.00 -18.22
C ALA A 167 7.34 -5.31 -18.63
N LYS A 168 7.92 -6.45 -18.24
CA LYS A 168 7.27 -7.76 -18.28
C LYS A 168 6.14 -7.80 -17.25
N ASN A 169 6.40 -7.36 -16.02
CA ASN A 169 5.42 -7.39 -14.92
C ASN A 169 5.11 -5.97 -14.43
N VAL A 170 3.90 -5.77 -13.93
CA VAL A 170 3.46 -4.52 -13.29
C VAL A 170 2.78 -4.87 -11.97
N ILE A 171 3.18 -4.19 -10.90
CA ILE A 171 2.55 -4.31 -9.58
C ILE A 171 2.15 -2.91 -9.10
N LEU A 172 0.85 -2.72 -8.84
CA LEU A 172 0.31 -1.54 -8.18
C LEU A 172 -0.03 -1.89 -6.74
N PHE A 173 0.67 -1.26 -5.80
CA PHE A 173 0.35 -1.27 -4.38
C PHE A 173 -0.43 0.00 -4.02
N LEU A 174 -1.56 -0.18 -3.34
CA LEU A 174 -2.48 0.88 -2.95
C LEU A 174 -2.72 0.82 -1.43
N GLY A 175 -2.26 1.83 -0.70
CA GLY A 175 -2.66 2.03 0.70
C GLY A 175 -3.91 2.89 0.74
N ASP A 176 -5.09 2.29 0.95
CA ASP A 176 -6.36 3.04 0.96
C ASP A 176 -6.33 4.07 2.10
N GLY A 177 -6.54 5.35 1.78
CA GLY A 177 -6.40 6.45 2.74
C GLY A 177 -4.97 6.79 3.20
N MET A 178 -3.91 6.17 2.67
CA MET A 178 -2.52 6.30 3.17
C MET A 178 -1.89 7.69 2.88
N SER A 179 -2.29 8.68 3.68
CA SER A 179 -1.85 10.07 3.59
C SER A 179 -0.35 10.29 3.87
N ILE A 180 0.20 11.44 3.47
CA ILE A 180 1.59 11.81 3.81
C ILE A 180 1.84 11.85 5.35
N PRO A 181 0.91 12.37 6.18
CA PRO A 181 0.95 12.16 7.63
C PRO A 181 0.95 10.68 8.04
N THR A 182 0.15 9.81 7.40
CA THR A 182 0.11 8.37 7.68
C THR A 182 1.47 7.72 7.42
N LEU A 183 2.09 8.00 6.27
CA LEU A 183 3.44 7.54 5.92
C LEU A 183 4.47 7.96 6.97
N THR A 184 4.47 9.25 7.32
CA THR A 184 5.41 9.83 8.29
C THR A 184 5.25 9.18 9.66
N ALA A 185 4.01 9.02 10.12
CA ALA A 185 3.73 8.43 11.43
C ALA A 185 4.04 6.92 11.46
N ALA A 186 3.73 6.16 10.41
CA ALA A 186 3.99 4.73 10.32
C ALA A 186 5.50 4.44 10.32
N ARG A 187 6.29 5.24 9.63
CA ARG A 187 7.76 5.20 9.66
C ARG A 187 8.32 5.43 11.07
N ILE A 188 7.86 6.47 11.75
CA ILE A 188 8.28 6.77 13.13
C ILE A 188 7.89 5.61 14.07
N GLN A 189 6.68 5.06 13.91
CA GLN A 189 6.20 3.90 14.67
C GLN A 189 7.01 2.62 14.42
N HIS A 190 7.52 2.45 13.20
CA HIS A 190 8.23 1.24 12.76
C HIS A 190 9.70 1.23 13.17
N GLY A 191 10.42 2.35 13.00
CA GLY A 191 11.87 2.42 13.22
C GLY A 191 12.39 3.81 13.63
N GLY A 192 11.53 4.72 14.09
CA GLY A 192 11.92 6.08 14.47
C GLY A 192 12.07 7.05 13.29
N GLU A 193 12.36 8.32 13.59
CA GLU A 193 12.28 9.44 12.65
C GLU A 193 13.24 9.35 11.45
N SER A 194 14.38 8.69 11.63
CA SER A 194 15.43 8.52 10.62
C SER A 194 15.31 7.23 9.80
N SER A 195 14.37 6.34 10.12
CA SER A 195 14.10 5.14 9.33
C SER A 195 13.43 5.47 7.99
N ALA A 196 13.12 4.43 7.20
CA ALA A 196 12.35 4.54 5.96
C ALA A 196 11.55 3.26 5.74
N LEU A 197 10.27 3.38 5.39
CA LEU A 197 9.48 2.28 4.83
C LEU A 197 10.11 1.84 3.49
N THR A 198 9.98 0.56 3.15
CA THR A 198 10.66 -0.05 1.98
C THR A 198 10.51 0.76 0.68
N PHE A 199 9.32 1.31 0.44
CA PHE A 199 9.01 2.09 -0.76
C PHE A 199 9.45 3.56 -0.70
N GLU A 200 9.75 4.14 0.47
CA GLU A 200 10.39 5.46 0.56
C GLU A 200 11.85 5.43 0.06
N ARG A 201 12.47 4.23 0.01
CA ARG A 201 13.79 4.03 -0.60
C ARG A 201 13.74 3.96 -2.15
N PHE A 202 12.56 3.96 -2.76
CA PHE A 202 12.43 3.90 -4.23
C PHE A 202 13.04 5.13 -4.92
N PRO A 203 13.59 4.99 -6.13
CA PRO A 203 14.29 6.07 -6.82
C PRO A 203 13.37 7.24 -7.18
N TYR A 204 12.13 6.99 -7.61
CA TYR A 204 11.24 8.04 -8.13
C TYR A 204 10.04 8.26 -7.24
N SER A 205 9.66 9.52 -7.05
CA SER A 205 8.44 9.89 -6.35
C SER A 205 7.80 11.16 -6.92
N GLY A 206 6.49 11.27 -6.69
CA GLY A 206 5.66 12.39 -7.11
C GLY A 206 4.40 12.54 -6.26
N LEU A 207 3.56 13.51 -6.61
CA LEU A 207 2.30 13.82 -5.94
C LEU A 207 1.12 13.63 -6.91
N SER A 208 0.05 13.03 -6.39
CA SER A 208 -1.14 12.65 -7.13
C SER A 208 -2.35 13.44 -6.62
N LYS A 209 -3.00 14.19 -7.52
CA LYS A 209 -4.21 14.98 -7.24
C LYS A 209 -5.45 14.08 -7.29
N THR A 210 -6.12 13.92 -6.16
CA THR A 210 -7.09 12.82 -5.91
C THR A 210 -8.55 13.14 -6.26
N TYR A 211 -8.95 14.42 -6.30
CA TYR A 211 -10.35 14.88 -6.47
C TYR A 211 -11.20 14.09 -7.52
N CYS A 212 -12.46 13.77 -7.17
CA CYS A 212 -13.48 13.27 -8.12
C CYS A 212 -13.95 14.40 -9.05
N VAL A 213 -14.60 14.06 -10.17
CA VAL A 213 -15.16 15.09 -11.08
C VAL A 213 -16.22 15.97 -10.40
N ASP A 214 -16.96 15.42 -9.44
CA ASP A 214 -18.03 16.08 -8.68
C ASP A 214 -17.68 16.42 -7.22
N SER A 215 -16.48 16.08 -6.73
CA SER A 215 -16.08 16.27 -5.32
C SER A 215 -14.60 16.60 -5.15
N GLN A 216 -14.31 17.60 -4.32
CA GLN A 216 -12.94 18.00 -3.95
C GLN A 216 -12.22 16.92 -3.11
N VAL A 217 -12.96 16.23 -2.25
CA VAL A 217 -12.46 15.10 -1.46
C VAL A 217 -12.98 13.83 -2.12
N ALA A 218 -12.06 12.96 -2.54
CA ALA A 218 -12.40 11.73 -3.23
C ALA A 218 -12.97 10.66 -2.28
N ASP A 219 -13.65 9.67 -2.86
CA ASP A 219 -13.89 8.38 -2.23
C ASP A 219 -13.18 7.27 -3.02
N SER A 220 -12.91 6.15 -2.36
CA SER A 220 -12.23 4.97 -2.94
C SER A 220 -12.83 4.38 -4.23
N ALA A 221 -14.02 4.82 -4.67
CA ALA A 221 -14.63 4.39 -5.93
C ALA A 221 -14.29 5.31 -7.11
N CYS A 222 -14.43 6.63 -6.92
CA CYS A 222 -14.08 7.57 -7.99
C CYS A 222 -12.56 7.56 -8.25
N SER A 223 -11.77 7.37 -7.19
CA SER A 223 -10.31 7.26 -7.24
C SER A 223 -9.87 5.95 -7.91
N SER A 224 -10.50 4.81 -7.60
CA SER A 224 -10.17 3.52 -8.24
C SER A 224 -10.40 3.55 -9.74
N THR A 225 -11.48 4.21 -10.19
CA THR A 225 -11.69 4.45 -11.62
C THR A 225 -10.57 5.29 -12.24
N ALA A 226 -10.03 6.28 -11.50
CA ALA A 226 -8.90 7.08 -11.95
C ALA A 226 -7.58 6.30 -12.01
N TYR A 227 -7.12 5.71 -10.90
CA TYR A 227 -5.80 5.06 -10.83
C TYR A 227 -5.76 3.67 -11.49
N LEU A 228 -6.90 3.08 -11.88
CA LEU A 228 -6.96 1.81 -12.61
C LEU A 228 -7.37 1.95 -14.08
N SER A 229 -8.32 2.83 -14.42
CA SER A 229 -8.84 2.95 -15.80
C SER A 229 -8.40 4.22 -16.53
N GLY A 230 -7.71 5.14 -15.86
CA GLY A 230 -7.19 6.37 -16.47
C GLY A 230 -8.24 7.46 -16.68
N VAL A 231 -9.43 7.32 -16.08
CA VAL A 231 -10.53 8.28 -16.21
C VAL A 231 -11.05 8.68 -14.83
N LYS A 232 -11.12 9.98 -14.53
CA LYS A 232 -11.76 10.47 -13.30
C LYS A 232 -13.29 10.33 -13.40
N ALA A 233 -13.90 9.88 -12.31
CA ALA A 233 -15.32 9.59 -12.22
C ALA A 233 -16.02 10.42 -11.13
N ASN A 234 -17.32 10.14 -10.91
CA ASN A 234 -18.11 10.76 -9.85
C ASN A 234 -18.03 9.96 -8.54
N LEU A 235 -18.25 10.62 -7.40
CA LEU A 235 -18.15 10.03 -6.08
C LEU A 235 -19.08 8.82 -5.92
N GLY A 236 -18.51 7.70 -5.47
CA GLY A 236 -19.20 6.43 -5.26
C GLY A 236 -19.41 5.59 -6.52
N THR A 237 -19.02 6.05 -7.72
CA THR A 237 -19.15 5.27 -8.98
C THR A 237 -17.86 4.50 -9.29
N ILE A 238 -17.97 3.30 -9.87
CA ILE A 238 -16.84 2.41 -10.16
C ILE A 238 -16.80 2.06 -11.64
N GLY A 239 -15.64 2.20 -12.28
CA GLY A 239 -15.39 1.71 -13.65
C GLY A 239 -16.25 2.41 -14.71
N VAL A 240 -16.78 3.59 -14.41
CA VAL A 240 -17.65 4.36 -15.31
C VAL A 240 -17.25 5.82 -15.38
N THR A 241 -17.58 6.47 -16.50
CA THR A 241 -17.32 7.90 -16.68
C THR A 241 -18.21 8.77 -15.79
N ALA A 242 -17.80 10.02 -15.58
CA ALA A 242 -18.59 11.03 -14.88
C ALA A 242 -19.93 11.41 -15.57
N ALA A 243 -20.28 10.80 -16.72
CA ALA A 243 -21.61 10.88 -17.29
C ALA A 243 -22.64 9.97 -16.55
N VAL A 244 -22.19 9.08 -15.66
CA VAL A 244 -23.04 8.28 -14.78
C VAL A 244 -23.26 9.01 -13.46
N ALA A 245 -24.51 9.33 -13.15
CA ALA A 245 -24.89 9.78 -11.81
C ALA A 245 -24.89 8.60 -10.83
N ARG A 246 -24.53 8.83 -9.56
CA ARG A 246 -24.53 7.76 -8.55
C ARG A 246 -25.91 7.11 -8.45
N SER A 247 -25.92 5.78 -8.41
CA SER A 247 -27.10 4.89 -8.44
C SER A 247 -27.94 4.91 -9.73
N ASP A 248 -27.54 5.60 -10.81
CA ASP A 248 -28.15 5.44 -12.13
C ASP A 248 -27.68 4.13 -12.81
N CYS A 249 -28.35 3.04 -12.45
CA CYS A 249 -28.18 1.72 -13.04
C CYS A 249 -28.15 1.76 -14.59
N LYS A 250 -29.11 2.46 -15.21
CA LYS A 250 -29.30 2.41 -16.66
C LYS A 250 -28.17 3.15 -17.38
N ALA A 251 -27.66 4.23 -16.79
CA ALA A 251 -26.46 4.88 -17.28
C ALA A 251 -25.20 4.01 -17.13
N SER A 252 -25.02 3.26 -16.02
CA SER A 252 -23.81 2.43 -15.85
C SER A 252 -23.75 1.20 -16.77
N GLN A 253 -24.88 0.71 -17.28
CA GLN A 253 -24.91 -0.42 -18.23
C GLN A 253 -24.68 -0.01 -19.70
N ARG A 254 -24.53 1.29 -20.00
CA ARG A 254 -24.26 1.73 -21.38
C ARG A 254 -22.77 1.57 -21.69
N PRO A 255 -22.36 0.85 -22.76
CA PRO A 255 -20.95 0.63 -23.06
C PRO A 255 -20.12 1.92 -23.21
N GLU A 256 -20.70 2.99 -23.76
CA GLU A 256 -20.02 4.29 -23.91
C GLU A 256 -19.72 5.00 -22.57
N ASN A 257 -20.32 4.54 -21.48
CA ASN A 257 -20.05 5.02 -20.13
C ASN A 257 -19.06 4.14 -19.36
N GLN A 258 -18.72 2.95 -19.85
CA GLN A 258 -17.84 2.00 -19.16
C GLN A 258 -16.38 2.25 -19.56
N VAL A 259 -15.46 2.13 -18.59
CA VAL A 259 -14.02 2.34 -18.82
C VAL A 259 -13.20 1.13 -18.38
N ASP A 260 -12.46 0.56 -19.33
CA ASP A 260 -11.61 -0.61 -19.09
C ASP A 260 -10.41 -0.26 -18.19
N SER A 261 -10.15 -1.11 -17.21
CA SER A 261 -9.01 -0.99 -16.30
C SER A 261 -7.70 -1.48 -16.93
N ILE A 262 -6.56 -1.10 -16.34
CA ILE A 262 -5.26 -1.68 -16.68
C ILE A 262 -5.20 -3.20 -16.45
N LEU A 263 -6.01 -3.75 -15.54
CA LEU A 263 -6.13 -5.20 -15.38
C LEU A 263 -6.77 -5.81 -16.65
N ARG A 264 -7.83 -5.20 -17.18
CA ARG A 264 -8.42 -5.60 -18.47
C ARG A 264 -7.41 -5.45 -19.61
N TRP A 265 -6.67 -4.34 -19.67
CA TRP A 265 -5.61 -4.12 -20.67
C TRP A 265 -4.52 -5.20 -20.61
N ALA A 266 -4.15 -5.65 -19.41
CA ALA A 266 -3.19 -6.72 -19.21
C ALA A 266 -3.73 -8.09 -19.70
N GLN A 267 -5.00 -8.42 -19.40
CA GLN A 267 -5.65 -9.63 -19.89
C GLN A 267 -5.69 -9.69 -21.43
N ASP A 268 -6.03 -8.57 -22.07
CA ASP A 268 -6.14 -8.51 -23.53
C ASP A 268 -4.76 -8.55 -24.22
N ALA A 269 -3.69 -8.15 -23.52
CA ALA A 269 -2.30 -8.39 -23.91
C ALA A 269 -1.78 -9.81 -23.56
N GLY A 270 -2.64 -10.69 -23.03
CA GLY A 270 -2.30 -12.08 -22.68
C GLY A 270 -1.43 -12.23 -21.42
N LYS A 271 -1.37 -11.21 -20.56
CA LYS A 271 -0.72 -11.29 -19.24
C LYS A 271 -1.63 -11.98 -18.22
N LEU A 272 -1.05 -12.66 -17.24
CA LEU A 272 -1.81 -13.14 -16.09
C LEU A 272 -2.22 -11.97 -15.19
N THR A 273 -3.32 -12.09 -14.46
CA THR A 273 -3.85 -10.98 -13.65
C THR A 273 -4.27 -11.38 -12.24
N GLY A 274 -4.03 -10.51 -11.26
CA GLY A 274 -4.41 -10.77 -9.88
C GLY A 274 -4.82 -9.55 -9.06
N ILE A 275 -5.59 -9.81 -8.02
CA ILE A 275 -6.08 -8.90 -6.98
C ILE A 275 -5.70 -9.52 -5.63
N VAL A 276 -5.09 -8.71 -4.76
CA VAL A 276 -4.82 -9.03 -3.35
C VAL A 276 -5.29 -7.86 -2.50
N THR A 277 -6.04 -8.10 -1.43
CA THR A 277 -6.54 -7.03 -0.56
C THR A 277 -6.83 -7.52 0.86
N THR A 278 -6.67 -6.64 1.87
CA THR A 278 -7.22 -6.87 3.23
C THR A 278 -8.70 -6.45 3.39
N THR A 279 -9.33 -5.95 2.33
CA THR A 279 -10.76 -5.59 2.31
C THR A 279 -11.62 -6.74 1.75
N ARG A 280 -12.89 -6.47 1.42
CA ARG A 280 -13.67 -7.42 0.62
C ARG A 280 -13.17 -7.34 -0.81
N VAL A 281 -13.04 -8.44 -1.53
CA VAL A 281 -12.65 -8.40 -2.96
C VAL A 281 -13.70 -7.67 -3.85
N THR A 282 -14.88 -7.38 -3.29
CA THR A 282 -15.98 -6.56 -3.82
C THR A 282 -15.95 -5.09 -3.41
N HIS A 283 -15.00 -4.67 -2.57
CA HIS A 283 -14.84 -3.27 -2.14
C HIS A 283 -14.49 -2.36 -3.34
N ALA A 284 -14.62 -1.04 -3.18
CA ALA A 284 -14.48 -0.07 -4.27
C ALA A 284 -13.10 -0.08 -4.95
N SER A 285 -12.04 -0.22 -4.16
CA SER A 285 -10.65 -0.21 -4.59
C SER A 285 -10.29 -1.43 -5.46
N PRO A 286 -10.57 -2.70 -5.06
CA PRO A 286 -10.33 -3.87 -5.91
C PRO A 286 -11.38 -4.00 -7.03
N SER A 287 -12.63 -3.58 -6.82
CA SER A 287 -13.66 -3.66 -7.87
C SER A 287 -13.42 -2.71 -9.04
N GLY A 288 -12.71 -1.60 -8.84
CA GLY A 288 -12.23 -0.75 -9.93
C GLY A 288 -11.35 -1.48 -10.95
N THR A 289 -10.82 -2.67 -10.65
CA THR A 289 -10.06 -3.45 -11.64
C THR A 289 -10.96 -4.27 -12.58
N TYR A 290 -12.25 -4.48 -12.28
CA TYR A 290 -13.09 -5.45 -13.02
C TYR A 290 -14.57 -5.11 -13.17
N ALA A 291 -15.12 -4.18 -12.39
CA ALA A 291 -16.55 -3.89 -12.31
C ALA A 291 -16.92 -2.54 -12.92
N HIS A 292 -18.14 -2.45 -13.43
CA HIS A 292 -18.78 -1.21 -13.85
C HIS A 292 -20.08 -1.06 -13.05
N ALA A 293 -20.13 -0.08 -12.14
CA ALA A 293 -21.24 0.06 -11.19
C ALA A 293 -21.58 1.54 -10.91
N ALA A 294 -22.87 1.85 -10.95
CA ALA A 294 -23.39 3.19 -10.61
C ALA A 294 -23.24 3.53 -9.11
N THR A 295 -23.04 2.54 -8.23
CA THR A 295 -22.67 2.81 -6.83
C THR A 295 -21.82 1.66 -6.26
N ARG A 296 -20.82 2.00 -5.44
CA ARG A 296 -19.95 1.06 -4.72
C ARG A 296 -20.66 0.18 -3.71
N ASP A 297 -21.87 0.56 -3.31
CA ASP A 297 -22.66 -0.16 -2.31
C ASP A 297 -23.28 -1.47 -2.84
N TRP A 298 -23.28 -1.69 -4.17
CA TRP A 298 -23.87 -2.87 -4.81
C TRP A 298 -22.93 -4.08 -4.83
N GLU A 299 -22.37 -4.42 -3.67
CA GLU A 299 -21.45 -5.55 -3.51
C GLU A 299 -22.13 -6.91 -3.80
N SER A 300 -23.41 -7.06 -3.40
CA SER A 300 -24.23 -8.25 -3.67
C SER A 300 -25.65 -7.92 -4.17
N ASP A 301 -26.38 -8.92 -4.68
CA ASP A 301 -27.75 -8.73 -5.20
C ASP A 301 -28.73 -8.19 -4.13
N LYS A 302 -28.46 -8.49 -2.85
CA LYS A 302 -29.17 -7.93 -1.68
C LYS A 302 -29.12 -6.41 -1.67
N ASP A 303 -27.98 -5.82 -2.02
CA ASP A 303 -27.72 -4.39 -1.90
C ASP A 303 -28.24 -3.64 -3.14
N VAL A 304 -28.18 -4.26 -4.33
CA VAL A 304 -28.93 -3.79 -5.52
C VAL A 304 -30.45 -3.75 -5.25
N ARG A 305 -31.00 -4.82 -4.66
CA ARG A 305 -32.44 -4.90 -4.29
C ARG A 305 -32.84 -3.88 -3.22
N LYS A 306 -31.94 -3.54 -2.29
CA LYS A 306 -32.18 -2.53 -1.24
C LYS A 306 -32.46 -1.16 -1.85
N ASP A 307 -31.79 -0.82 -2.95
CA ASP A 307 -32.00 0.41 -3.71
C ASP A 307 -33.15 0.31 -4.74
N LYS A 308 -33.89 -0.81 -4.73
CA LYS A 308 -35.05 -1.11 -5.61
C LYS A 308 -34.68 -1.23 -7.10
N VAL A 309 -33.44 -1.59 -7.39
CA VAL A 309 -32.96 -1.94 -8.72
C VAL A 309 -33.09 -3.45 -8.93
N ASP A 310 -33.28 -3.90 -10.17
CA ASP A 310 -33.29 -5.32 -10.53
C ASP A 310 -31.84 -5.83 -10.72
N PRO A 311 -31.37 -6.85 -9.97
CA PRO A 311 -30.05 -7.44 -10.16
C PRO A 311 -29.82 -8.16 -11.50
N GLU A 312 -30.87 -8.36 -12.30
CA GLU A 312 -30.73 -8.81 -13.70
C GLU A 312 -30.54 -7.63 -14.69
N GLU A 313 -31.04 -6.43 -14.38
CA GLU A 313 -30.69 -5.20 -15.14
C GLU A 313 -29.32 -4.65 -14.72
N CYS A 314 -28.99 -4.69 -13.42
CA CYS A 314 -27.69 -4.26 -12.89
C CYS A 314 -27.02 -5.37 -12.07
N PRO A 315 -26.06 -6.11 -12.65
CA PRO A 315 -25.35 -7.17 -11.93
C PRO A 315 -24.51 -6.58 -10.78
N ASP A 316 -24.64 -7.18 -9.61
CA ASP A 316 -23.83 -6.85 -8.43
C ASP A 316 -22.34 -7.12 -8.65
N ILE A 317 -21.49 -6.45 -7.86
CA ILE A 317 -20.03 -6.50 -8.01
C ILE A 317 -19.50 -7.95 -7.86
N ALA A 318 -20.01 -8.74 -6.91
CA ALA A 318 -19.63 -10.15 -6.77
C ALA A 318 -19.97 -10.98 -8.03
N ARG A 319 -21.15 -10.76 -8.62
CA ARG A 319 -21.55 -11.39 -9.90
C ARG A 319 -20.65 -10.94 -11.05
N GLN A 320 -20.25 -9.66 -11.10
CA GLN A 320 -19.32 -9.15 -12.10
C GLN A 320 -17.91 -9.79 -11.95
N LEU A 321 -17.44 -10.02 -10.73
CA LEU A 321 -16.16 -10.70 -10.47
C LEU A 321 -16.15 -12.14 -10.99
N VAL A 322 -17.23 -12.89 -10.79
CA VAL A 322 -17.27 -14.32 -11.16
C VAL A 322 -17.66 -14.54 -12.62
N THR A 323 -18.62 -13.77 -13.14
CA THR A 323 -19.25 -14.03 -14.45
C THR A 323 -18.94 -12.97 -15.52
N GLY A 324 -18.52 -11.76 -15.12
CA GLY A 324 -18.17 -10.67 -16.03
C GLY A 324 -16.92 -10.97 -16.87
N GLU A 325 -16.77 -10.31 -18.01
CA GLU A 325 -15.73 -10.61 -19.00
C GLU A 325 -14.31 -10.49 -18.44
N THR A 326 -14.07 -9.42 -17.67
CA THR A 326 -12.80 -9.15 -16.97
C THR A 326 -12.64 -10.04 -15.75
N GLY A 327 -13.62 -10.05 -14.84
CA GLY A 327 -13.56 -10.78 -13.57
C GLY A 327 -13.29 -12.28 -13.75
N ARG A 328 -14.02 -12.94 -14.66
CA ARG A 328 -13.89 -14.39 -14.90
C ARG A 328 -12.51 -14.80 -15.45
N ARG A 329 -11.68 -13.86 -15.91
CA ARG A 329 -10.33 -14.09 -16.45
C ARG A 329 -9.21 -13.82 -15.43
N ILE A 330 -9.52 -13.32 -14.24
CA ILE A 330 -8.53 -13.08 -13.18
C ILE A 330 -8.00 -14.41 -12.65
N ASN A 331 -6.68 -14.54 -12.58
CA ASN A 331 -5.99 -15.76 -12.14
C ASN A 331 -5.87 -15.85 -10.62
N VAL A 332 -5.68 -14.73 -9.92
CA VAL A 332 -5.54 -14.71 -8.46
C VAL A 332 -6.49 -13.68 -7.85
N ILE A 333 -7.34 -14.10 -6.93
CA ILE A 333 -8.23 -13.23 -6.17
C ILE A 333 -8.04 -13.60 -4.69
N LEU A 334 -7.41 -12.73 -3.91
CA LEU A 334 -7.14 -12.94 -2.48
C LEU A 334 -7.69 -11.77 -1.66
N GLY A 335 -8.43 -12.08 -0.59
CA GLY A 335 -8.88 -11.10 0.40
C GLY A 335 -10.06 -11.60 1.22
N GLY A 336 -10.91 -10.71 1.72
CA GLY A 336 -12.15 -11.08 2.40
C GLY A 336 -13.39 -11.08 1.49
N GLY A 337 -14.54 -11.39 2.08
CA GLY A 337 -15.87 -11.05 1.54
C GLY A 337 -16.77 -12.23 1.21
N ARG A 338 -16.51 -13.44 1.76
CA ARG A 338 -17.28 -14.67 1.46
C ARG A 338 -18.80 -14.48 1.48
N ARG A 339 -19.32 -13.62 2.37
CA ARG A 339 -20.76 -13.40 2.49
C ARG A 339 -21.40 -12.86 1.20
N GLU A 340 -20.71 -12.05 0.41
CA GLU A 340 -21.28 -11.44 -0.81
C GLU A 340 -21.44 -12.47 -1.97
N PHE A 341 -20.73 -13.60 -1.87
CA PHE A 341 -20.74 -14.70 -2.83
C PHE A 341 -21.76 -15.79 -2.51
N ARG A 342 -22.25 -15.88 -1.27
CA ARG A 342 -23.13 -16.98 -0.82
C ARG A 342 -24.55 -16.56 -0.48
N SER A 343 -25.48 -17.48 -0.74
CA SER A 343 -26.88 -17.42 -0.32
C SER A 343 -27.03 -17.17 1.17
N SER A 344 -27.90 -16.24 1.55
CA SER A 344 -28.23 -15.91 2.95
C SER A 344 -28.99 -17.00 3.74
N LYS A 345 -29.19 -18.16 3.12
CA LYS A 345 -29.66 -19.40 3.77
C LYS A 345 -28.52 -20.32 4.19
N VAL A 346 -27.30 -20.08 3.70
CA VAL A 346 -26.08 -20.85 3.95
C VAL A 346 -25.22 -20.14 4.99
N ARG A 347 -24.53 -20.91 5.83
CA ARG A 347 -23.43 -20.43 6.68
C ARG A 347 -22.11 -20.81 6.02
N ASP A 348 -21.12 -19.95 6.13
CA ASP A 348 -19.77 -20.20 5.63
C ASP A 348 -18.94 -21.06 6.58
N GLU A 349 -17.66 -21.23 6.25
CA GLU A 349 -16.69 -22.09 6.94
C GLU A 349 -16.47 -21.68 8.41
N GLU A 350 -16.70 -20.41 8.74
CA GLU A 350 -16.60 -19.84 10.10
C GLU A 350 -17.97 -19.65 10.76
N GLY A 351 -19.02 -20.09 10.06
CA GLY A 351 -20.40 -20.07 10.54
C GLY A 351 -21.16 -18.78 10.23
N GLU A 352 -20.59 -17.81 9.53
CA GLU A 352 -21.24 -16.55 9.20
C GLU A 352 -22.22 -16.67 8.02
N LYS A 353 -23.26 -15.82 8.00
CA LYS A 353 -24.31 -15.93 6.98
C LYS A 353 -23.96 -15.20 5.69
N GLY A 354 -24.24 -15.85 4.57
CA GLY A 354 -24.26 -15.21 3.26
C GLY A 354 -25.21 -14.01 3.18
N HIS A 355 -25.00 -13.15 2.19
CA HIS A 355 -25.84 -11.99 1.91
C HIS A 355 -26.85 -12.23 0.79
N ARG A 356 -26.52 -13.07 -0.19
CA ARG A 356 -27.29 -13.17 -1.44
C ARG A 356 -28.74 -13.59 -1.24
N LYS A 357 -29.64 -13.06 -2.07
CA LYS A 357 -31.10 -13.28 -2.06
C LYS A 357 -31.59 -14.04 -3.29
N ASP A 358 -30.83 -14.04 -4.37
CA ASP A 358 -31.02 -14.89 -5.55
C ASP A 358 -30.85 -16.40 -5.28
N GLY A 359 -30.18 -16.77 -4.19
CA GLY A 359 -29.93 -18.16 -3.79
C GLY A 359 -28.70 -18.80 -4.42
N ARG A 360 -27.88 -18.03 -5.15
CA ARG A 360 -26.66 -18.50 -5.82
C ARG A 360 -25.51 -18.75 -4.83
N ASP A 361 -24.55 -19.56 -5.27
CA ASP A 361 -23.22 -19.69 -4.66
C ASP A 361 -22.17 -19.40 -5.73
N LEU A 362 -21.67 -18.17 -5.72
CA LEU A 362 -20.74 -17.69 -6.73
C LEU A 362 -19.33 -18.30 -6.59
N ILE A 363 -18.98 -18.86 -5.43
CA ILE A 363 -17.71 -19.59 -5.26
C ILE A 363 -17.80 -20.91 -6.04
N GLU A 364 -18.90 -21.64 -5.89
CA GLU A 364 -19.09 -22.89 -6.64
C GLU A 364 -19.31 -22.63 -8.14
N GLU A 365 -20.04 -21.58 -8.53
CA GLU A 365 -20.10 -21.17 -9.94
C GLU A 365 -18.72 -20.87 -10.52
N TRP A 366 -17.84 -20.15 -9.80
CA TRP A 366 -16.46 -19.89 -10.22
C TRP A 366 -15.68 -21.21 -10.42
N ARG A 367 -15.78 -22.16 -9.48
CA ARG A 367 -15.10 -23.47 -9.57
C ARG A 367 -15.57 -24.26 -10.78
N GLN A 368 -16.88 -24.32 -11.02
CA GLN A 368 -17.48 -25.00 -12.16
C GLN A 368 -17.06 -24.36 -13.48
N GLU A 369 -16.97 -23.04 -13.55
CA GLU A 369 -16.54 -22.28 -14.72
C GLU A 369 -15.09 -22.60 -15.10
N LYS A 370 -14.16 -22.66 -14.13
CA LYS A 370 -12.76 -23.04 -14.40
C LYS A 370 -12.64 -24.51 -14.80
N LYS A 371 -13.38 -25.40 -14.14
CA LYS A 371 -13.44 -26.83 -14.47
C LYS A 371 -13.96 -27.06 -15.89
N ALA A 372 -14.99 -26.33 -16.32
CA ALA A 372 -15.53 -26.40 -17.68
C ALA A 372 -14.52 -25.94 -18.75
N ARG A 373 -13.59 -25.04 -18.40
CA ARG A 373 -12.45 -24.64 -19.25
C ARG A 373 -11.24 -25.58 -19.18
N GLY A 374 -11.31 -26.68 -18.41
CA GLY A 374 -10.19 -27.60 -18.19
C GLY A 374 -9.01 -26.96 -17.45
N ARG A 375 -9.28 -25.99 -16.55
CA ARG A 375 -8.26 -25.26 -15.78
C ARG A 375 -8.20 -25.74 -14.34
N ASN A 376 -6.98 -25.81 -13.78
CA ASN A 376 -6.83 -26.20 -12.38
C ASN A 376 -7.14 -25.00 -11.46
N ALA A 377 -8.18 -25.14 -10.63
CA ALA A 377 -8.71 -24.05 -9.82
C ALA A 377 -8.77 -24.44 -8.34
N THR A 378 -8.10 -23.63 -7.53
CA THR A 378 -7.95 -23.83 -6.08
C THR A 378 -8.77 -22.77 -5.35
N TYR A 379 -9.64 -23.20 -4.44
CA TYR A 379 -10.34 -22.31 -3.51
C TYR A 379 -9.81 -22.56 -2.10
N VAL A 380 -9.50 -21.48 -1.38
CA VAL A 380 -9.01 -21.49 0.01
C VAL A 380 -9.76 -20.44 0.81
N TRP A 381 -9.85 -20.62 2.13
CA TRP A 381 -10.58 -19.72 3.03
C TRP A 381 -9.85 -19.45 4.35
N ASP A 382 -8.71 -20.08 4.58
CA ASP A 382 -7.85 -19.94 5.76
C ASP A 382 -6.38 -19.77 5.35
N ARG A 383 -5.55 -19.36 6.31
CA ARG A 383 -4.10 -19.19 6.15
C ARG A 383 -3.42 -20.50 5.76
N ARG A 384 -3.79 -21.61 6.40
CA ARG A 384 -3.23 -22.92 6.10
C ARG A 384 -3.50 -23.31 4.64
N GLY A 385 -4.75 -23.19 4.18
CA GLY A 385 -5.10 -23.44 2.79
C GLY A 385 -4.28 -22.59 1.81
N LEU A 386 -4.05 -21.30 2.11
CA LEU A 386 -3.19 -20.43 1.31
C LEU A 386 -1.72 -20.91 1.26
N LEU A 387 -1.16 -21.34 2.40
CA LEU A 387 0.22 -21.82 2.49
C LEU A 387 0.42 -23.20 1.83
N ASP A 388 -0.61 -24.04 1.83
CA ASP A 388 -0.61 -25.36 1.18
C ASP A 388 -0.82 -25.28 -0.36
N VAL A 389 -1.13 -24.08 -0.92
CA VAL A 389 -1.28 -23.87 -2.38
C VAL A 389 0.00 -24.27 -3.12
N GLN A 390 -0.14 -25.17 -4.10
CA GLN A 390 0.91 -25.54 -5.04
C GLN A 390 0.92 -24.56 -6.23
N PRO A 391 1.86 -23.59 -6.33
CA PRO A 391 1.69 -22.46 -7.26
C PRO A 391 1.84 -22.87 -8.72
N ASP A 392 2.82 -23.73 -9.02
CA ASP A 392 3.11 -24.21 -10.38
C ASP A 392 1.90 -24.94 -11.00
N ALA A 393 1.19 -25.72 -10.16
CA ALA A 393 0.03 -26.49 -10.56
C ALA A 393 -1.28 -25.68 -10.62
N THR A 394 -1.36 -24.52 -9.98
CA THR A 394 -2.61 -23.74 -9.83
C THR A 394 -2.74 -22.72 -10.97
N ASP A 395 -3.79 -22.80 -11.80
CA ASP A 395 -4.06 -21.81 -12.87
C ASP A 395 -4.93 -20.64 -12.39
N TYR A 396 -5.81 -20.93 -11.44
CA TYR A 396 -6.76 -20.00 -10.85
C TYR A 396 -6.82 -20.23 -9.33
N LEU A 397 -6.65 -19.16 -8.55
CA LEU A 397 -6.69 -19.16 -7.09
C LEU A 397 -7.75 -18.16 -6.61
N LEU A 398 -8.69 -18.62 -5.80
CA LEU A 398 -9.65 -17.79 -5.07
C LEU A 398 -9.46 -18.03 -3.57
N GLY A 399 -8.92 -17.04 -2.87
CA GLY A 399 -8.77 -17.04 -1.43
C GLY A 399 -9.71 -16.02 -0.80
N LEU A 400 -10.68 -16.48 -0.01
CA LEU A 400 -11.64 -15.62 0.68
C LEU A 400 -11.57 -15.88 2.20
N PHE A 401 -10.74 -15.11 2.88
CA PHE A 401 -10.27 -15.39 4.25
C PHE A 401 -11.25 -14.98 5.34
N GLU A 402 -12.16 -14.06 5.04
CA GLU A 402 -13.13 -13.57 6.01
C GLU A 402 -14.54 -13.43 5.40
N ALA A 403 -15.55 -13.44 6.26
CA ALA A 403 -16.94 -13.23 5.87
C ALA A 403 -17.13 -11.80 5.32
N SER A 404 -16.42 -10.82 5.89
CA SER A 404 -16.46 -9.39 5.54
C SER A 404 -15.09 -8.92 5.02
N HIS A 405 -14.63 -7.72 5.35
CA HIS A 405 -13.20 -7.40 5.28
C HIS A 405 -12.43 -8.41 6.15
N MET A 406 -11.15 -8.65 5.84
CA MET A 406 -10.24 -9.35 6.75
C MET A 406 -10.17 -8.62 8.10
N GLU A 407 -9.66 -9.23 9.15
CA GLU A 407 -9.42 -8.55 10.42
C GLU A 407 -8.30 -7.50 10.29
N TYR A 408 -8.04 -6.76 11.37
CA TYR A 408 -6.87 -5.88 11.39
C TYR A 408 -5.63 -6.70 11.71
N HIS A 409 -4.49 -6.46 11.06
CA HIS A 409 -3.27 -7.26 11.20
C HIS A 409 -2.90 -7.55 12.67
N MET A 410 -2.75 -6.53 13.54
CA MET A 410 -2.50 -6.70 14.98
C MET A 410 -3.64 -7.33 15.82
N ALA A 411 -4.79 -7.63 15.22
CA ALA A 411 -5.95 -8.24 15.87
C ALA A 411 -6.43 -9.55 15.20
N ALA A 412 -5.82 -9.92 14.06
CA ALA A 412 -6.08 -11.16 13.35
C ALA A 412 -5.47 -12.35 14.11
N ASP A 413 -6.07 -13.52 13.94
CA ASP A 413 -5.53 -14.77 14.47
C ASP A 413 -4.46 -15.31 13.48
N PRO A 414 -3.18 -15.37 13.86
CA PRO A 414 -2.10 -15.77 12.96
C PRO A 414 -2.13 -17.25 12.58
N ASP A 415 -2.96 -18.09 13.22
CA ASP A 415 -3.14 -19.48 12.80
C ASP A 415 -4.20 -19.63 11.69
N THR A 416 -5.15 -18.70 11.59
CA THR A 416 -6.32 -18.81 10.69
C THR A 416 -6.36 -17.76 9.58
N GLU A 417 -5.90 -16.52 9.79
CA GLU A 417 -5.92 -15.46 8.76
C GLU A 417 -4.51 -15.17 8.20
N PRO A 418 -4.31 -15.18 6.86
CA PRO A 418 -3.00 -14.91 6.26
C PRO A 418 -2.66 -13.42 6.26
N THR A 419 -1.38 -13.10 6.45
CA THR A 419 -0.90 -11.72 6.31
C THR A 419 -0.96 -11.23 4.86
N LEU A 420 -0.99 -9.91 4.66
CA LEU A 420 -0.92 -9.30 3.33
C LEU A 420 0.37 -9.71 2.60
N SER A 421 1.49 -9.78 3.33
CA SER A 421 2.77 -10.29 2.84
C SER A 421 2.68 -11.73 2.33
N GLU A 422 2.00 -12.64 3.05
CA GLU A 422 1.80 -14.03 2.62
C GLU A 422 0.93 -14.12 1.35
N MET A 423 -0.17 -13.37 1.30
CA MET A 423 -1.02 -13.29 0.12
C MET A 423 -0.25 -12.81 -1.11
N VAL A 424 0.57 -11.76 -0.98
CA VAL A 424 1.41 -11.25 -2.07
C VAL A 424 2.44 -12.30 -2.54
N ARG A 425 3.10 -13.00 -1.62
CA ARG A 425 4.08 -14.05 -1.97
C ARG A 425 3.42 -15.18 -2.78
N THR A 426 2.25 -15.65 -2.36
CA THR A 426 1.53 -16.71 -3.09
C THR A 426 0.99 -16.19 -4.43
N ALA A 427 0.45 -14.97 -4.49
CA ALA A 427 -0.02 -14.36 -5.73
C ALA A 427 1.09 -14.24 -6.78
N ILE A 428 2.27 -13.72 -6.41
CA ILE A 428 3.40 -13.56 -7.34
C ILE A 428 3.91 -14.93 -7.81
N ARG A 429 3.93 -15.96 -6.96
CA ARG A 429 4.31 -17.32 -7.38
C ARG A 429 3.35 -17.92 -8.41
N VAL A 430 2.03 -17.77 -8.21
CA VAL A 430 1.01 -18.24 -9.18
C VAL A 430 1.05 -17.45 -10.49
N LEU A 431 1.25 -16.13 -10.43
CA LEU A 431 1.27 -15.25 -11.61
C LEU A 431 2.61 -15.28 -12.36
N GLY A 432 3.73 -15.56 -11.67
CA GLY A 432 5.08 -15.54 -12.22
C GLY A 432 5.34 -16.58 -13.32
N LYS A 433 4.50 -17.62 -13.39
CA LYS A 433 4.54 -18.65 -14.44
C LYS A 433 4.09 -18.16 -15.83
N GLY A 434 3.57 -16.93 -15.94
CA GLY A 434 3.12 -16.36 -17.21
C GLY A 434 4.26 -15.87 -18.11
N ASP A 435 4.40 -16.45 -19.31
CA ASP A 435 5.42 -16.04 -20.30
C ASP A 435 5.36 -14.55 -20.67
N LYS A 436 4.14 -14.00 -20.76
CA LYS A 436 3.89 -12.57 -21.06
C LYS A 436 4.05 -11.65 -19.83
N GLY A 437 4.32 -12.23 -18.66
CA GLY A 437 4.28 -11.55 -17.37
C GLY A 437 2.87 -11.35 -16.83
N PHE A 438 2.74 -10.50 -15.81
CA PHE A 438 1.50 -10.28 -15.10
C PHE A 438 1.22 -8.82 -14.73
N PHE A 439 -0.05 -8.51 -14.44
CA PHE A 439 -0.46 -7.34 -13.67
C PHE A 439 -1.01 -7.80 -12.31
N LEU A 440 -0.56 -7.19 -11.22
CA LEU A 440 -1.02 -7.46 -9.87
C LEU A 440 -1.44 -6.16 -9.17
N PHE A 441 -2.68 -6.11 -8.69
CA PHE A 441 -3.15 -5.07 -7.76
C PHE A 441 -3.06 -5.60 -6.33
N VAL A 442 -2.48 -4.82 -5.42
CA VAL A 442 -2.35 -5.14 -3.99
C VAL A 442 -2.87 -3.96 -3.16
N GLU A 443 -3.77 -4.21 -2.22
CA GLU A 443 -4.41 -3.17 -1.40
C GLU A 443 -4.19 -3.39 0.11
N GLY A 444 -3.59 -2.41 0.78
CA GLY A 444 -3.59 -2.28 2.24
C GLY A 444 -4.83 -1.56 2.75
N GLY A 445 -6.04 -2.02 2.40
CA GLY A 445 -7.25 -1.22 2.51
C GLY A 445 -7.86 -1.09 3.90
N LYS A 446 -7.27 -1.74 4.89
CA LYS A 446 -7.62 -1.59 6.31
C LYS A 446 -7.01 -0.33 6.95
N ILE A 447 -6.06 0.33 6.28
CA ILE A 447 -5.50 1.64 6.67
C ILE A 447 -6.63 2.68 6.78
N ASP A 448 -7.42 2.84 5.71
CA ASP A 448 -8.63 3.70 5.68
C ASP A 448 -9.60 3.34 6.81
N LEU A 449 -9.98 2.06 6.91
CA LEU A 449 -10.98 1.61 7.88
C LEU A 449 -10.57 1.88 9.34
N ALA A 450 -9.27 1.89 9.64
CA ALA A 450 -8.73 2.33 10.92
C ALA A 450 -8.81 3.85 11.10
N HIS A 451 -8.41 4.64 10.09
CA HIS A 451 -8.50 6.10 10.11
C HIS A 451 -9.94 6.62 10.23
N HIS A 452 -10.89 6.00 9.52
CA HIS A 452 -12.33 6.22 9.67
C HIS A 452 -12.84 6.04 11.11
N LYS A 453 -12.15 5.22 11.94
CA LYS A 453 -12.42 5.04 13.38
C LYS A 453 -11.52 5.87 14.29
N ALA A 454 -10.71 6.76 13.72
CA ALA A 454 -9.64 7.52 14.37
C ALA A 454 -8.63 6.64 15.14
N ARG A 455 -8.49 5.36 14.75
CA ARG A 455 -7.63 4.37 15.43
C ARG A 455 -6.24 4.38 14.83
N ALA A 456 -5.48 5.43 15.10
CA ALA A 456 -4.14 5.63 14.56
C ALA A 456 -3.24 4.40 14.76
N ARG A 457 -3.21 3.80 15.97
CA ARG A 457 -2.40 2.60 16.26
C ARG A 457 -2.61 1.46 15.24
N ARG A 458 -3.87 1.15 14.89
CA ARG A 458 -4.19 0.17 13.85
C ARG A 458 -3.83 0.66 12.45
N ALA A 459 -4.11 1.91 12.10
CA ALA A 459 -3.79 2.45 10.77
C ALA A 459 -2.28 2.42 10.46
N LEU A 460 -1.44 2.70 11.47
CA LEU A 460 0.01 2.64 11.32
C LEU A 460 0.51 1.19 11.20
N ASP A 461 -0.06 0.25 11.95
CA ASP A 461 0.26 -1.19 11.86
C ASP A 461 -0.09 -1.77 10.48
N GLU A 462 -1.29 -1.47 9.96
CA GLU A 462 -1.69 -1.82 8.58
C GLU A 462 -0.73 -1.22 7.54
N THR A 463 -0.25 0.01 7.77
CA THR A 463 0.74 0.66 6.87
C THR A 463 2.11 -0.03 6.92
N VAL A 464 2.51 -0.56 8.08
CA VAL A 464 3.75 -1.33 8.23
C VAL A 464 3.63 -2.72 7.59
N GLU A 465 2.50 -3.42 7.75
CA GLU A 465 2.26 -4.68 7.05
C GLU A 465 2.17 -4.50 5.54
N PHE A 466 1.55 -3.40 5.07
CA PHE A 466 1.59 -3.00 3.67
C PHE A 466 3.03 -2.76 3.17
N ALA A 467 3.90 -2.11 3.95
CA ALA A 467 5.31 -1.92 3.58
C ALA A 467 6.10 -3.24 3.49
N LYS A 468 5.83 -4.21 4.38
CA LYS A 468 6.38 -5.58 4.29
C LYS A 468 5.86 -6.32 3.05
N ALA A 469 4.60 -6.12 2.67
CA ALA A 469 4.04 -6.70 1.45
C ALA A 469 4.71 -6.14 0.18
N VAL A 470 5.08 -4.84 0.15
CA VAL A 470 5.93 -4.28 -0.92
C VAL A 470 7.31 -4.95 -0.94
N GLN A 471 7.94 -5.12 0.23
CA GLN A 471 9.23 -5.80 0.35
C GLN A 471 9.17 -7.25 -0.17
N ALA A 472 8.14 -7.99 0.21
CA ALA A 472 7.90 -9.36 -0.24
C ALA A 472 7.76 -9.50 -1.76
N ALA A 473 7.27 -8.46 -2.45
CA ALA A 473 7.25 -8.41 -3.91
C ALA A 473 8.62 -8.07 -4.52
N GLN A 474 9.39 -7.16 -3.92
CA GLN A 474 10.76 -6.85 -4.38
C GLN A 474 11.69 -8.06 -4.24
N GLU A 475 11.49 -8.92 -3.23
CA GLU A 475 12.23 -10.18 -3.06
C GLU A 475 11.90 -11.24 -4.12
N LEU A 476 10.75 -11.14 -4.79
CA LEU A 476 10.24 -12.14 -5.74
C LEU A 476 10.24 -11.65 -7.20
N THR A 477 10.70 -10.43 -7.48
CA THR A 477 10.67 -9.82 -8.82
C THR A 477 11.95 -9.06 -9.14
N SER A 478 12.22 -8.83 -10.44
CA SER A 478 13.42 -8.10 -10.88
C SER A 478 13.05 -6.67 -11.25
N VAL A 479 13.74 -5.68 -10.66
CA VAL A 479 13.59 -4.26 -11.04
C VAL A 479 13.95 -3.99 -12.52
N GLN A 480 14.57 -4.93 -13.24
CA GLN A 480 14.89 -4.78 -14.66
C GLN A 480 13.72 -5.10 -15.60
N ASP A 481 12.74 -5.90 -15.13
CA ASP A 481 11.57 -6.34 -15.90
C ASP A 481 10.23 -6.05 -15.21
N THR A 482 10.23 -5.60 -13.96
CA THR A 482 9.04 -5.38 -13.15
C THR A 482 8.95 -3.92 -12.73
N LEU A 483 7.86 -3.24 -13.14
CA LEU A 483 7.51 -1.92 -12.64
C LEU A 483 6.68 -2.09 -11.36
N THR A 484 7.14 -1.54 -10.25
CA THR A 484 6.38 -1.46 -9.00
C THR A 484 6.03 -0.01 -8.71
N VAL A 485 4.75 0.27 -8.54
CA VAL A 485 4.20 1.57 -8.14
C VAL A 485 3.51 1.42 -6.79
N VAL A 486 3.78 2.32 -5.86
CA VAL A 486 3.11 2.41 -4.55
C VAL A 486 2.46 3.77 -4.45
N THR A 487 1.18 3.81 -4.08
CA THR A 487 0.43 5.06 -3.89
C THR A 487 -0.70 4.90 -2.88
N ALA A 488 -1.42 5.99 -2.62
CA ALA A 488 -2.73 5.98 -2.00
C ALA A 488 -3.79 6.44 -3.02
N ASP A 489 -5.04 6.24 -2.69
CA ASP A 489 -6.17 6.69 -3.49
C ASP A 489 -6.72 8.06 -3.02
N HIS A 490 -6.72 8.29 -1.71
CA HIS A 490 -6.97 9.56 -1.03
C HIS A 490 -6.19 9.67 0.29
N ALA A 491 -6.27 10.82 0.95
CA ALA A 491 -5.70 11.03 2.28
C ALA A 491 -6.75 10.78 3.38
N HIS A 492 -6.38 11.03 4.64
CA HIS A 492 -7.29 11.26 5.77
C HIS A 492 -6.99 12.59 6.44
N THR A 493 -7.86 13.04 7.33
CA THR A 493 -7.67 14.28 8.10
C THR A 493 -6.74 14.11 9.31
N MET A 494 -5.90 13.07 9.32
CA MET A 494 -4.90 12.85 10.37
C MET A 494 -3.79 13.90 10.27
N SER A 495 -3.39 14.49 11.40
CA SER A 495 -2.26 15.41 11.50
C SER A 495 -1.22 14.94 12.52
N ILE A 496 0.01 15.42 12.37
CA ILE A 496 1.11 15.28 13.35
C ILE A 496 1.36 16.68 13.92
N SER A 497 1.05 16.88 15.20
CA SER A 497 1.11 18.17 15.88
C SER A 497 2.38 18.36 16.70
N GLY A 498 2.91 19.59 16.68
CA GLY A 498 4.15 19.98 17.38
C GLY A 498 3.95 20.28 18.87
N TYR A 499 4.98 20.15 19.72
CA TYR A 499 6.39 19.91 19.42
C TYR A 499 6.97 18.78 20.29
N PRO A 500 6.67 17.50 19.98
CA PRO A 500 7.29 16.37 20.67
C PRO A 500 8.81 16.34 20.43
N THR A 501 9.56 15.79 21.38
CA THR A 501 11.00 15.51 21.22
C THR A 501 11.22 14.34 20.26
N ARG A 502 12.39 14.29 19.60
CA ARG A 502 12.81 13.10 18.84
C ARG A 502 12.85 11.87 19.75
N GLY A 503 12.41 10.71 19.25
CA GLY A 503 12.25 9.48 20.00
C GLY A 503 11.04 9.48 20.96
N ASN A 504 10.14 10.46 20.86
CA ASN A 504 8.84 10.38 21.54
C ASN A 504 7.94 9.35 20.85
N ASP A 505 7.02 8.75 21.60
CA ASP A 505 5.99 7.90 21.02
C ASP A 505 5.09 8.75 20.10
N ILE A 506 5.04 8.39 18.82
CA ILE A 506 4.21 9.06 17.81
C ILE A 506 2.71 8.94 18.14
N LEU A 507 2.33 7.90 18.88
CA LEU A 507 0.99 7.66 19.41
C LEU A 507 0.75 8.33 20.78
N GLY A 508 1.76 9.00 21.35
CA GLY A 508 1.72 9.61 22.68
C GLY A 508 1.30 11.08 22.73
N ILE A 509 1.51 11.68 23.91
CA ILE A 509 1.34 13.12 24.16
C ILE A 509 2.50 13.91 23.53
N ALA A 510 2.18 15.00 22.84
CA ALA A 510 3.15 15.95 22.27
C ALA A 510 3.56 17.03 23.29
N GLY A 511 2.67 17.40 24.19
CA GLY A 511 2.94 18.40 25.23
C GLY A 511 1.66 18.87 25.93
N THR A 512 1.79 19.97 26.68
CA THR A 512 0.70 20.63 27.40
C THR A 512 0.34 21.94 26.71
N SER A 513 -0.96 22.21 26.54
CA SER A 513 -1.46 23.47 25.97
C SER A 513 -1.18 24.64 26.91
N ASN A 514 -0.63 25.72 26.37
CA ASN A 514 -0.38 26.96 27.12
C ASN A 514 -1.66 27.74 27.47
N VAL A 515 -2.82 27.39 26.89
CA VAL A 515 -4.11 28.08 27.12
C VAL A 515 -4.90 27.43 28.24
N ASP A 516 -5.10 26.10 28.19
CA ASP A 516 -5.97 25.37 29.13
C ASP A 516 -5.20 24.42 30.07
N GLN A 517 -3.87 24.40 29.98
CA GLN A 517 -2.95 23.62 30.83
C GLN A 517 -3.21 22.11 30.79
N LYS A 518 -3.83 21.60 29.72
CA LYS A 518 -4.11 20.17 29.51
C LYS A 518 -3.26 19.55 28.41
N PRO A 519 -2.92 18.25 28.50
CA PRO A 519 -2.13 17.57 27.48
C PRO A 519 -2.85 17.48 26.14
N PHE A 520 -2.09 17.36 25.05
CA PHE A 520 -2.59 17.05 23.70
C PHE A 520 -1.71 16.01 23.01
N THR A 521 -2.31 15.16 22.18
CA THR A 521 -1.62 14.07 21.47
C THR A 521 -0.82 14.58 20.28
N THR A 522 0.25 13.85 19.94
CA THR A 522 1.02 14.06 18.70
C THR A 522 0.14 13.82 17.48
N ILE A 523 -0.56 12.69 17.42
CA ILE A 523 -1.58 12.44 16.40
C ILE A 523 -2.93 13.01 16.82
N ASN A 524 -3.64 13.64 15.89
CA ASN A 524 -5.07 13.99 16.00
C ASN A 524 -5.73 13.98 14.61
N TYR A 525 -7.05 14.15 14.58
CA TYR A 525 -7.85 14.20 13.35
C TYR A 525 -8.66 15.50 13.30
N ALA A 526 -8.98 15.99 12.10
CA ALA A 526 -9.88 17.14 11.99
C ALA A 526 -11.31 16.77 12.45
N ASN A 527 -11.75 15.54 12.23
CA ASN A 527 -13.08 15.08 12.62
C ASN A 527 -13.10 13.58 12.98
N GLY A 528 -14.26 13.05 13.39
CA GLY A 528 -14.45 11.61 13.58
C GLY A 528 -14.94 11.20 14.97
N PRO A 529 -14.96 9.88 15.26
CA PRO A 529 -15.53 9.32 16.48
C PRO A 529 -14.66 9.54 17.72
N GLY A 530 -13.39 9.91 17.56
CA GLY A 530 -12.50 10.28 18.66
C GLY A 530 -12.75 11.68 19.25
N TYR A 531 -13.75 12.43 18.77
CA TYR A 531 -14.14 13.70 19.39
C TYR A 531 -14.49 13.52 20.88
N LYS A 532 -13.69 14.14 21.74
CA LYS A 532 -13.90 14.10 23.20
C LYS A 532 -14.79 15.28 23.61
N ARG A 533 -15.99 14.99 24.14
CA ARG A 533 -16.94 16.03 24.58
C ARG A 533 -16.31 16.90 25.67
N PRO A 534 -16.41 18.24 25.59
CA PRO A 534 -16.04 19.13 26.68
C PRO A 534 -16.78 18.81 27.98
N SER A 535 -16.20 19.25 29.11
CA SER A 535 -16.83 19.15 30.43
C SER A 535 -18.13 19.96 30.48
N LYS A 536 -18.91 19.79 31.57
CA LYS A 536 -20.09 20.63 31.84
C LYS A 536 -19.78 22.13 31.95
N THR A 537 -18.53 22.52 32.17
CA THR A 537 -18.06 23.92 32.21
C THR A 537 -17.53 24.41 30.87
N GLY A 538 -17.62 23.61 29.79
CA GLY A 538 -17.07 23.93 28.47
C GLY A 538 -15.56 23.72 28.34
N ALA A 539 -14.87 23.27 29.40
CA ALA A 539 -13.44 23.01 29.32
C ALA A 539 -13.15 21.76 28.47
N ARG A 540 -12.08 21.81 27.66
CA ARG A 540 -11.62 20.67 26.85
C ARG A 540 -11.43 19.42 27.72
N TYR A 541 -11.73 18.25 27.15
CA TYR A 541 -11.46 16.97 27.79
C TYR A 541 -9.96 16.82 28.12
N ASP A 542 -9.65 16.20 29.26
CA ASP A 542 -8.28 15.98 29.73
C ASP A 542 -7.84 14.57 29.35
N LEU A 543 -6.77 14.47 28.57
CA LEU A 543 -6.26 13.20 28.04
C LEU A 543 -5.31 12.49 29.02
N SER A 544 -5.03 13.06 30.20
CA SER A 544 -4.05 12.52 31.15
C SER A 544 -4.36 11.10 31.66
N SER A 545 -5.63 10.68 31.60
CA SER A 545 -6.10 9.36 32.04
C SER A 545 -6.50 8.43 30.88
N ASP A 546 -6.23 8.81 29.63
CA ASP A 546 -6.62 8.02 28.47
C ASP A 546 -5.61 6.90 28.16
N ASP A 547 -6.10 5.67 28.05
CA ASP A 547 -5.33 4.51 27.61
C ASP A 547 -5.11 4.55 26.08
N MET A 548 -3.96 5.08 25.68
CA MET A 548 -3.47 5.14 24.29
C MET A 548 -2.65 3.91 23.87
N ALA A 549 -2.42 2.96 24.80
CA ALA A 549 -1.85 1.66 24.46
C ALA A 549 -2.92 0.76 23.80
N ASN A 550 -4.18 0.90 24.21
CA ASN A 550 -5.33 0.25 23.60
C ASN A 550 -5.42 0.45 22.08
N ASP A 551 -5.43 -0.64 21.33
CA ASP A 551 -5.49 -0.69 19.87
C ASP A 551 -6.79 -0.13 19.28
N LYS A 552 -7.86 -0.07 20.08
CA LYS A 552 -9.17 0.46 19.70
C LYS A 552 -9.34 1.93 20.11
N TYR A 553 -8.35 2.56 20.74
CA TYR A 553 -8.38 3.96 21.15
C TYR A 553 -8.59 4.88 19.94
N ALA A 554 -9.61 5.73 20.03
CA ALA A 554 -9.95 6.72 19.01
C ALA A 554 -9.31 8.08 19.37
N TYR A 555 -8.37 8.52 18.55
CA TYR A 555 -7.59 9.74 18.77
C TYR A 555 -8.44 11.01 18.65
N PRO A 556 -8.11 12.08 19.40
CA PRO A 556 -8.90 13.30 19.44
C PRO A 556 -9.25 13.87 18.05
N GLY A 557 -10.54 14.07 17.81
CA GLY A 557 -11.08 14.78 16.66
C GLY A 557 -11.63 16.16 17.04
N VAL A 558 -11.57 17.15 16.14
CA VAL A 558 -12.15 18.50 16.40
C VAL A 558 -13.67 18.54 16.15
N PHE A 559 -14.16 17.93 15.07
CA PHE A 559 -15.59 17.86 14.76
C PHE A 559 -16.17 16.44 15.00
N PRO A 560 -17.27 16.28 15.75
CA PRO A 560 -17.85 14.97 16.03
C PRO A 560 -18.50 14.34 14.80
N ARG A 561 -18.14 13.09 14.49
CA ARG A 561 -18.80 12.23 13.49
C ARG A 561 -18.74 10.76 13.92
N GLU A 562 -19.60 9.90 13.36
CA GLU A 562 -19.53 8.44 13.58
C GLU A 562 -18.39 7.77 12.81
N THR A 563 -18.02 8.36 11.67
CA THR A 563 -16.81 8.07 10.90
C THR A 563 -16.08 9.37 10.62
N GLU A 564 -14.76 9.33 10.73
CA GLU A 564 -13.88 10.36 10.20
C GLU A 564 -14.00 10.42 8.65
N THR A 565 -13.67 11.55 8.03
CA THR A 565 -13.72 11.74 6.57
C THR A 565 -12.34 11.65 5.94
N HIS A 566 -12.24 11.16 4.71
CA HIS A 566 -11.02 11.28 3.91
C HIS A 566 -10.52 12.74 3.84
N GLY A 567 -9.22 12.89 3.57
CA GLY A 567 -8.55 14.15 3.25
C GLY A 567 -8.52 14.39 1.74
N GLY A 568 -8.63 15.66 1.34
CA GLY A 568 -8.57 16.09 -0.06
C GLY A 568 -7.16 16.47 -0.53
N ASP A 569 -6.15 16.25 0.31
CA ASP A 569 -4.75 16.56 0.02
C ASP A 569 -4.16 15.63 -1.05
N ASP A 570 -3.15 16.12 -1.77
CA ASP A 570 -2.36 15.31 -2.70
C ASP A 570 -1.68 14.15 -1.96
N VAL A 571 -1.68 12.97 -2.58
CA VAL A 571 -1.05 11.76 -2.02
C VAL A 571 0.26 11.43 -2.73
N ALA A 572 1.17 10.75 -2.03
CA ALA A 572 2.45 10.37 -2.58
C ALA A 572 2.32 9.19 -3.57
N VAL A 573 3.17 9.21 -4.59
CA VAL A 573 3.46 8.07 -5.48
C VAL A 573 4.94 7.76 -5.36
N PHE A 574 5.29 6.49 -5.22
CA PHE A 574 6.67 5.98 -5.24
C PHE A 574 6.78 4.94 -6.35
N ALA A 575 7.87 4.93 -7.11
CA ALA A 575 8.04 4.00 -8.22
C ALA A 575 9.49 3.51 -8.40
N ILE A 576 9.62 2.23 -8.73
CA ILE A 576 10.86 1.55 -9.10
C ILE A 576 10.66 0.64 -10.31
N GLY A 577 11.70 0.45 -11.10
CA GLY A 577 11.68 -0.41 -12.28
C GLY A 577 11.53 0.33 -13.61
N PRO A 578 11.14 -0.37 -14.69
CA PRO A 578 11.11 0.20 -16.03
C PRO A 578 10.13 1.38 -16.13
N TRP A 579 10.62 2.51 -16.66
CA TRP A 579 9.88 3.76 -16.85
C TRP A 579 9.32 4.44 -15.59
N ALA A 580 9.70 3.98 -14.39
CA ALA A 580 9.32 4.59 -13.11
C ALA A 580 9.65 6.10 -13.01
N HIS A 581 10.67 6.57 -13.72
CA HIS A 581 11.07 7.98 -13.82
C HIS A 581 10.00 8.93 -14.39
N LEU A 582 8.96 8.41 -15.04
CA LEU A 582 7.82 9.20 -15.51
C LEU A 582 6.86 9.60 -14.37
N LEU A 583 6.91 8.93 -13.21
CA LEU A 583 6.09 9.25 -12.03
C LEU A 583 6.83 10.23 -11.11
N THR A 584 7.06 11.45 -11.62
CA THR A 584 7.72 12.55 -10.88
C THR A 584 6.96 13.87 -11.03
N GLY A 585 7.15 14.78 -10.07
CA GLY A 585 6.43 16.07 -10.04
C GLY A 585 5.05 15.97 -9.38
N SER A 586 4.09 16.80 -9.79
CA SER A 586 2.67 16.72 -9.38
C SER A 586 1.79 16.52 -10.61
N PHE A 587 0.88 15.56 -10.55
CA PHE A 587 0.07 15.10 -11.68
C PHE A 587 -1.35 14.70 -11.25
N GLU A 588 -2.24 14.51 -12.23
CA GLU A 588 -3.56 13.92 -11.96
C GLU A 588 -3.43 12.43 -11.67
N GLN A 589 -4.18 11.92 -10.69
CA GLN A 589 -4.18 10.50 -10.32
C GLN A 589 -4.41 9.55 -11.50
N ASN A 590 -5.16 9.99 -12.51
CA ASN A 590 -5.47 9.18 -13.68
C ASN A 590 -4.29 8.96 -14.64
N ILE A 591 -3.13 9.59 -14.43
CA ILE A 591 -1.92 9.29 -15.22
C ILE A 591 -1.26 7.96 -14.83
N ILE A 592 -1.50 7.48 -13.61
CA ILE A 592 -0.86 6.29 -13.03
C ILE A 592 -1.03 5.04 -13.93
N PRO A 593 -2.24 4.66 -14.37
CA PRO A 593 -2.42 3.53 -15.28
C PRO A 593 -1.88 3.82 -16.69
N TYR A 594 -1.80 5.08 -17.11
CA TYR A 594 -1.19 5.42 -18.41
C TYR A 594 0.32 5.21 -18.42
N VAL A 595 1.04 5.56 -17.34
CA VAL A 595 2.48 5.27 -17.22
C VAL A 595 2.72 3.77 -17.12
N MET A 596 1.94 3.05 -16.31
CA MET A 596 2.07 1.59 -16.19
C MET A 596 1.77 0.87 -17.52
N GLY A 597 0.72 1.29 -18.24
CA GLY A 597 0.37 0.75 -19.55
C GLY A 597 1.40 1.06 -20.63
N TYR A 598 2.00 2.25 -20.62
CA TYR A 598 3.14 2.60 -21.47
C TYR A 598 4.34 1.69 -21.18
N ALA A 599 4.75 1.58 -19.92
CA ALA A 599 5.91 0.79 -19.50
C ALA A 599 5.81 -0.69 -19.93
N ALA A 600 4.61 -1.29 -19.79
CA ALA A 600 4.35 -2.66 -20.19
C ALA A 600 3.92 -2.83 -21.66
N CYS A 601 3.68 -1.73 -22.37
CA CYS A 601 3.01 -1.65 -23.67
C CYS A 601 1.72 -2.49 -23.69
N ILE A 602 0.71 -2.00 -22.97
CA ILE A 602 -0.65 -2.53 -22.90
C ILE A 602 -1.65 -1.36 -22.86
N GLY A 603 -2.91 -1.62 -23.21
CA GLY A 603 -3.98 -0.60 -23.18
C GLY A 603 -3.97 0.31 -24.42
N PRO A 604 -4.67 1.47 -24.36
CA PRO A 604 -4.76 2.43 -25.47
C PRO A 604 -3.40 2.80 -26.10
N GLN A 605 -2.35 2.90 -25.27
CA GLN A 605 -0.96 3.21 -25.64
C GLN A 605 -0.37 2.19 -26.62
N ALA A 606 -0.82 0.94 -26.58
CA ALA A 606 -0.35 -0.11 -27.47
C ALA A 606 -1.02 -0.09 -28.86
N ALA A 607 -2.05 0.74 -29.05
CA ALA A 607 -2.69 0.97 -30.35
C ALA A 607 -2.02 2.11 -31.16
N GLU A 608 -1.16 2.92 -30.52
CA GLU A 608 -0.43 4.00 -31.18
C GLU A 608 0.92 3.48 -31.71
N GLU A 609 1.08 3.47 -33.05
CA GLU A 609 2.30 2.98 -33.70
C GLU A 609 3.55 3.75 -33.22
N GLY A 610 4.56 3.01 -32.76
CA GLY A 610 5.82 3.58 -32.27
C GLY A 610 5.74 4.30 -30.92
N PHE A 611 4.58 4.31 -30.24
CA PHE A 611 4.46 4.93 -28.92
C PHE A 611 5.05 4.06 -27.80
N CYS A 612 4.92 2.73 -27.89
CA CYS A 612 5.44 1.81 -26.89
C CYS A 612 6.98 1.77 -26.80
N PRO A 613 7.56 1.49 -25.61
CA PRO A 613 8.95 1.05 -25.47
C PRO A 613 9.26 -0.19 -26.31
N ASP A 614 10.42 -0.19 -26.96
CA ASP A 614 10.92 -1.34 -27.70
C ASP A 614 10.98 -2.60 -26.83
N PRO A 615 10.71 -3.80 -27.40
CA PRO A 615 10.89 -5.08 -26.71
C PRO A 615 12.38 -5.45 -26.60
N THR A 616 13.24 -4.50 -26.21
CA THR A 616 14.62 -4.80 -25.85
C THR A 616 14.61 -5.70 -24.62
N PRO A 617 15.28 -6.87 -24.66
CA PRO A 617 15.35 -7.74 -23.49
C PRO A 617 15.93 -6.98 -22.30
N ALA A 618 15.28 -7.08 -21.14
CA ALA A 618 15.93 -6.72 -19.90
C ALA A 618 17.24 -7.53 -19.79
N PRO A 619 18.36 -6.91 -19.40
CA PRO A 619 19.62 -7.65 -19.25
C PRO A 619 19.41 -8.80 -18.27
N ALA A 620 19.90 -9.99 -18.64
CA ALA A 620 19.65 -11.20 -17.87
C ALA A 620 20.04 -11.00 -16.40
N PRO A 621 19.21 -11.45 -15.44
CA PRO A 621 19.55 -11.34 -14.03
C PRO A 621 20.89 -12.05 -13.78
N ALA A 622 21.77 -11.42 -13.01
CA ALA A 622 23.00 -12.06 -12.59
C ALA A 622 22.66 -13.38 -11.86
N PRO A 623 23.36 -14.48 -12.13
CA PRO A 623 23.05 -15.77 -11.52
C PRO A 623 23.13 -15.64 -10.01
N ALA A 624 22.06 -16.04 -9.32
CA ALA A 624 22.02 -16.07 -7.86
C ALA A 624 23.21 -16.89 -7.35
N LEU A 625 24.00 -16.32 -6.44
CA LEU A 625 25.11 -17.00 -5.80
C LEU A 625 24.57 -18.21 -5.04
N ALA A 626 24.73 -19.39 -5.63
CA ALA A 626 24.38 -20.64 -5.00
C ALA A 626 25.23 -20.81 -3.73
N ARG A 627 24.62 -20.64 -2.56
CA ARG A 627 25.24 -21.02 -1.28
C ARG A 627 25.59 -22.50 -1.36
N ALA A 628 26.87 -22.80 -1.50
CA ALA A 628 27.38 -24.16 -1.53
C ALA A 628 27.05 -24.86 -0.21
N ARG A 629 26.07 -25.77 -0.23
CA ARG A 629 25.82 -26.65 0.91
C ARG A 629 27.00 -27.62 1.02
N SER A 630 27.79 -27.48 2.07
CA SER A 630 28.80 -28.45 2.47
C SER A 630 28.13 -29.77 2.84
N GLY A 631 28.05 -30.69 1.87
CA GLY A 631 27.58 -32.04 2.12
C GLY A 631 28.67 -32.90 2.74
N GLU A 632 28.48 -33.32 3.99
CA GLU A 632 29.27 -34.41 4.56
C GLU A 632 29.08 -35.68 3.72
N LYS A 633 30.19 -36.28 3.26
CA LYS A 633 30.20 -37.62 2.68
C LYS A 633 31.01 -38.55 3.56
N GLY A 634 30.36 -39.59 4.08
CA GLY A 634 31.02 -40.67 4.80
C GLY A 634 31.99 -41.46 3.92
N LEU A 635 33.05 -41.99 4.55
CA LEU A 635 34.08 -42.84 3.95
C LEU A 635 33.58 -44.25 3.65
N ALA A 636 33.94 -44.81 2.48
CA ALA A 636 34.07 -46.26 2.26
C ALA A 636 35.03 -46.63 1.08
N THR A 637 36.29 -46.90 1.43
CA THR A 637 37.20 -47.93 0.86
C THR A 637 37.32 -48.20 -0.67
N ARG A 638 38.36 -47.60 -1.28
CA ARG A 638 39.62 -48.24 -1.80
C ARG A 638 39.59 -49.45 -2.78
N ALA A 639 40.10 -49.22 -4.00
CA ALA A 639 41.16 -49.99 -4.71
C ALA A 639 41.64 -49.15 -5.94
N GLN A 640 42.87 -48.63 -6.07
CA GLN A 640 44.22 -49.21 -6.14
C GLN A 640 44.69 -49.51 -7.58
N GLN A 641 45.50 -48.61 -8.18
CA GLN A 641 46.72 -48.90 -8.95
C GLN A 641 47.44 -47.61 -9.43
N ASP A 642 48.77 -47.66 -9.42
CA ASP A 642 49.81 -46.66 -9.71
C ASP A 642 51.07 -47.45 -10.17
N PRO A 643 52.19 -46.88 -10.65
CA PRO A 643 52.44 -45.57 -11.28
C PRO A 643 53.37 -45.67 -12.54
N VAL A 644 53.71 -44.54 -13.19
CA VAL A 644 55.03 -44.31 -13.81
C VAL A 644 55.44 -42.83 -13.65
N VAL A 645 56.70 -42.59 -13.26
CA VAL A 645 57.35 -41.27 -13.11
C VAL A 645 58.45 -41.13 -14.19
N PRO A 646 58.95 -39.92 -14.52
CA PRO A 646 60.28 -39.59 -14.01
C PRO A 646 60.47 -38.12 -13.56
N GLU A 647 61.66 -37.89 -13.01
CA GLU A 647 62.03 -36.89 -11.99
C GLU A 647 63.07 -35.88 -12.53
N ALA A 648 63.23 -34.72 -11.86
CA ALA A 648 64.41 -33.81 -11.77
C ALA A 648 63.99 -32.33 -11.62
N THR A 649 64.65 -31.41 -10.89
CA THR A 649 65.74 -31.42 -9.87
C THR A 649 65.73 -30.06 -9.12
N ALA A 650 66.28 -29.98 -7.89
CA ALA A 650 66.50 -28.72 -7.13
C ALA A 650 67.98 -28.25 -7.22
N PRO A 651 68.32 -26.94 -6.99
CA PRO A 651 68.57 -26.34 -5.64
C PRO A 651 68.14 -24.83 -5.54
N GLY A 652 68.40 -24.04 -4.47
CA GLY A 652 68.82 -24.30 -3.07
C GLY A 652 69.61 -23.15 -2.37
N ALA A 653 69.27 -22.87 -1.10
CA ALA A 653 70.01 -22.16 -0.02
C ALA A 653 70.24 -20.59 0.03
N ALA A 654 69.93 -20.04 1.23
CA ALA A 654 70.65 -19.04 2.07
C ALA A 654 70.52 -17.48 1.93
N ASP A 655 69.98 -16.89 3.02
CA ASP A 655 70.41 -15.74 3.88
C ASP A 655 70.49 -14.23 3.47
N ALA A 656 69.69 -13.45 4.25
CA ALA A 656 70.00 -12.21 5.02
C ALA A 656 70.35 -10.84 4.38
N HIS A 657 69.47 -9.83 4.57
CA HIS A 657 69.68 -8.63 5.45
C HIS A 657 68.52 -7.58 5.41
N LEU A 658 68.44 -6.75 6.47
CA LEU A 658 67.50 -5.62 6.74
C LEU A 658 68.02 -4.28 6.12
N PRO A 659 67.38 -3.06 6.24
CA PRO A 659 66.22 -2.64 7.07
C PRO A 659 65.18 -1.69 6.40
N GLY A 660 64.15 -1.21 7.15
CA GLY A 660 63.41 0.03 6.81
C GLY A 660 61.94 0.20 7.24
N GLU A 661 61.68 0.40 8.54
CA GLU A 661 60.56 1.10 9.25
C GLU A 661 59.21 1.41 8.50
N ALA A 662 58.06 0.88 8.95
CA ALA A 662 57.12 1.39 10.00
C ALA A 662 56.28 2.61 9.54
N TRP A 663 54.98 2.81 9.86
CA TRP A 663 54.16 2.64 11.09
C TRP A 663 52.66 2.51 10.70
N LEU A 664 51.66 2.13 11.49
CA LEU A 664 51.39 1.26 12.66
C LEU A 664 49.91 1.56 13.06
N TRP A 665 49.14 0.57 13.52
CA TRP A 665 47.76 0.72 14.03
C TRP A 665 47.64 -0.11 15.33
N PRO A 666 47.02 0.38 16.42
CA PRO A 666 46.93 -0.36 17.68
C PRO A 666 45.67 -1.25 17.77
N GLY A 667 45.79 -2.40 18.45
CA GLY A 667 44.73 -3.41 18.58
C GLY A 667 44.31 -3.69 20.03
N GLU A 668 43.67 -4.85 20.21
CA GLU A 668 43.15 -5.37 21.50
C GLU A 668 44.26 -5.87 22.44
N GLU A 669 43.93 -6.00 23.73
CA GLU A 669 44.68 -6.83 24.69
C GLU A 669 43.75 -7.77 25.48
N VAL A 670 44.25 -8.97 25.74
CA VAL A 670 43.66 -9.99 26.62
C VAL A 670 44.72 -10.40 27.64
N ALA A 671 44.35 -10.54 28.92
CA ALA A 671 45.24 -11.07 29.95
C ALA A 671 44.50 -11.96 30.96
N SER A 672 45.18 -13.02 31.41
CA SER A 672 44.64 -14.03 32.33
C SER A 672 45.71 -14.49 33.32
N THR A 673 45.37 -14.64 34.61
CA THR A 673 46.16 -15.42 35.60
C THR A 673 45.29 -15.84 36.80
N LEU A 674 45.54 -17.06 37.31
CA LEU A 674 44.98 -17.62 38.56
C LEU A 674 45.91 -17.32 39.77
N PRO A 675 45.48 -17.63 41.02
CA PRO A 675 45.90 -18.90 41.63
C PRO A 675 44.77 -19.63 42.43
N ALA A 676 45.11 -20.74 43.10
CA ALA A 676 44.19 -21.75 43.66
C ALA A 676 44.29 -21.89 45.20
N ASP A 677 43.36 -22.65 45.81
CA ASP A 677 43.64 -23.71 46.82
C ASP A 677 42.36 -24.46 47.32
N ALA A 678 42.47 -25.80 47.40
CA ALA A 678 42.05 -26.80 48.42
C ALA A 678 40.91 -26.52 49.47
N GLU A 679 40.15 -27.48 50.04
CA GLU A 679 40.26 -28.97 50.12
C GLU A 679 38.95 -29.71 50.55
N GLN A 680 38.75 -30.95 50.04
CA GLN A 680 38.23 -32.21 50.66
C GLN A 680 36.83 -32.45 51.35
N LEU A 681 36.26 -33.63 50.98
CA LEU A 681 35.54 -34.69 51.76
C LEU A 681 34.03 -34.68 52.10
N GLY A 682 33.34 -35.82 51.81
CA GLY A 682 32.06 -36.26 52.41
C GLY A 682 31.13 -37.10 51.50
N ALA A 683 30.82 -38.37 51.81
CA ALA A 683 30.21 -39.34 50.87
C ALA A 683 28.82 -39.93 51.24
N ASN A 684 28.18 -40.62 50.26
CA ASN A 684 27.07 -41.61 50.34
C ASN A 684 25.62 -41.10 50.57
N LYS A 685 24.53 -41.73 50.05
CA LYS A 685 24.30 -42.88 49.11
C LYS A 685 22.82 -42.96 48.66
N MET A 686 22.57 -43.41 47.40
CA MET A 686 21.44 -44.27 46.89
C MET A 686 19.95 -43.86 47.16
N SER A 687 18.93 -44.17 46.35
CA SER A 687 18.74 -45.15 45.24
C SER A 687 17.56 -44.75 44.31
N ALA A 688 17.44 -45.38 43.12
CA ALA A 688 16.40 -45.12 42.09
C ALA A 688 15.54 -46.39 41.76
N PRO A 689 14.96 -46.58 40.54
CA PRO A 689 13.53 -46.49 40.21
C PRO A 689 12.90 -47.89 39.87
N PRO A 690 11.76 -48.09 39.12
CA PRO A 690 11.60 -47.79 37.67
C PRO A 690 10.15 -47.47 37.15
N ALA A 691 10.00 -47.36 35.82
CA ALA A 691 8.73 -47.33 35.02
C ALA A 691 8.48 -48.75 34.36
N PRO A 692 7.74 -49.01 33.24
CA PRO A 692 6.89 -48.17 32.34
C PRO A 692 5.59 -48.81 31.71
N ALA A 693 4.95 -48.06 30.78
CA ALA A 693 4.40 -48.49 29.45
C ALA A 693 2.93 -48.92 29.15
N ALA A 694 2.47 -48.40 27.98
CA ALA A 694 1.56 -48.96 26.93
C ALA A 694 0.01 -48.79 26.97
N ALA A 695 -0.56 -48.61 25.76
CA ALA A 695 -2.01 -48.47 25.39
C ALA A 695 -2.55 -49.78 24.72
N PRO A 696 -3.82 -49.93 24.24
CA PRO A 696 -4.38 -49.19 23.07
C PRO A 696 -5.95 -49.05 22.95
N GLU A 697 -6.39 -48.44 21.83
CA GLU A 697 -7.57 -48.73 20.95
C GLU A 697 -9.08 -48.68 21.35
N ALA A 698 -9.83 -47.88 20.55
CA ALA A 698 -11.01 -48.21 19.73
C ALA A 698 -12.47 -48.33 20.29
N GLU A 699 -13.41 -48.36 19.32
CA GLU A 699 -14.90 -48.49 19.35
C GLU A 699 -15.72 -47.27 19.84
N THR A 700 -16.64 -46.62 19.11
CA THR A 700 -17.75 -46.93 18.14
C THR A 700 -19.16 -47.01 18.75
N SER A 701 -20.17 -46.68 17.92
CA SER A 701 -21.62 -46.56 18.17
C SER A 701 -22.07 -45.29 18.94
N THR A 702 -22.97 -44.40 18.50
CA THR A 702 -24.22 -44.41 17.70
C THR A 702 -25.53 -44.65 18.47
N VAL A 703 -26.42 -43.64 18.33
CA VAL A 703 -27.88 -43.76 18.14
C VAL A 703 -28.84 -43.71 19.37
N THR A 704 -29.79 -42.76 19.29
CA THR A 704 -31.07 -42.61 20.06
C THR A 704 -30.98 -42.29 21.58
N GLN A 705 -31.99 -41.70 22.23
CA GLN A 705 -33.39 -41.41 21.83
C GLN A 705 -33.95 -40.09 22.45
N GLU A 706 -35.16 -39.71 22.05
CA GLU A 706 -35.86 -38.47 22.41
C GLU A 706 -36.46 -38.44 23.83
N ALA A 707 -36.79 -37.20 24.27
CA ALA A 707 -37.91 -36.86 25.17
C ALA A 707 -37.87 -37.36 26.65
N ALA A 708 -38.41 -36.64 27.63
CA ALA A 708 -38.80 -35.22 27.74
C ALA A 708 -38.98 -34.88 29.23
N ASN A 709 -38.79 -33.61 29.62
CA ASN A 709 -39.56 -33.04 30.74
C ASN A 709 -39.62 -31.49 30.70
N LYS A 710 -40.84 -30.97 30.59
CA LYS A 710 -41.29 -29.64 31.05
C LYS A 710 -41.84 -29.82 32.49
N PRO A 711 -42.28 -28.78 33.24
CA PRO A 711 -42.44 -27.34 32.93
C PRO A 711 -41.65 -26.43 33.93
N SER A 712 -41.60 -25.09 33.88
CA SER A 712 -42.77 -24.19 33.88
C SER A 712 -42.45 -22.68 33.77
N ARG A 713 -43.44 -21.95 33.23
CA ARG A 713 -43.86 -20.53 33.37
C ARG A 713 -42.86 -19.50 33.96
N ARG A 714 -42.48 -18.38 33.30
CA ARG A 714 -43.21 -17.29 32.56
C ARG A 714 -43.65 -16.11 33.45
N ARG A 715 -43.35 -14.87 32.99
CA ARG A 715 -43.77 -13.50 33.44
C ARG A 715 -42.67 -12.73 34.22
N GLN A 716 -42.52 -11.40 34.11
CA GLN A 716 -43.11 -10.41 33.19
C GLN A 716 -42.23 -9.14 33.06
N ARG A 717 -42.49 -8.31 32.04
CA ARG A 717 -42.01 -6.92 31.91
C ARG A 717 -42.58 -6.00 32.99
N THR A 718 -41.84 -4.94 33.34
CA THR A 718 -42.38 -3.60 33.63
C THR A 718 -41.54 -2.51 32.94
N ARG A 719 -42.21 -1.44 32.51
CA ARG A 719 -41.59 -0.13 32.20
C ARG A 719 -41.59 0.72 33.47
N GLY A 720 -40.67 1.66 33.57
CA GLY A 720 -40.71 2.78 34.52
C GLY A 720 -40.08 4.01 33.87
N GLU A 721 -40.62 5.19 34.15
CA GLU A 721 -40.24 6.46 33.53
C GLU A 721 -39.12 7.16 34.31
N THR A 722 -38.12 7.70 33.62
CA THR A 722 -37.59 9.08 33.78
C THR A 722 -36.57 9.40 32.69
#